data_AF-A0A1G3UJ22-F1
#
_entry.id   AF-A0A1G3UJ22-F1
#
_cell.length_a   1.000
_cell.length_b   1.000
_cell.length_c   1.000
_cell.angle_alpha   90.00
_cell.angle_beta   90.00
_cell.angle_gamma   90.00
#
_symmetry.space_group_name_H-M   'P 1'
#
loop_
_entity.id
_entity.type
_entity.pdbx_description
1 polymer ?
#
loop_
_entity_poly.entity_id
_entity_poly.type
_entity_poly.pdbx_seq_one_letter_code
_entity_poly.pdbx_strand_id
1 'polypeptide(L)'
;MENYGASNIKVLKGLEAVRKRPGMYIGDTGHRGLHHLVYEVIDNSIDEAMAGHCNTINVTLTKNGTCKVSDNGRGIPTDMHPGEGMSAATVVLTILHAGGKFDKDTYKVSGGLHGVGVSVVNALSSDLKMTIHRNCEIFEQDFKKGIPQEILKVIGTTKKTGTTIEFSPDPSIFTETIIFEYEYLARRFKELAYLNPFITINFKDERTNISQTYHFEGGIAQYVNDLNKKQEVAKVFEFSSKIEDIEFDIALMYNDTYDEKVYSFVNNIRTPNGGTHEAGFRAGLTRVISNYNAQNGAAKEKDTKISGEDTSEGLIAVVSVRVPEPQFEGQTKGKLGNTYVRPLVQKSTYELLSKYFEENPIEAKAIVAKSLMAARGREAAKKARELTRRKDSMSVGTLPGKLADCQSKDASICELYLVEGDSAGGSAKMGRDRVFQAILPLKGKILNVEKARLDKILKSEEITNMITAMGCGIGEEYNEDKLRYHKIIIMTDADVDGSHIQTLLLTFFFRHFRSVIEKGYLYLAQPPLYRYKKGKKEIYFKDDRQMNDFLIENGIESLEEQSVGHNDLVSYFKMVDHYRGSLEALERRYALVDLIRHFIENPDLIGLDIKSMYEKVEQFLTQNGNNILTKSITGESIHIFVQTKDGMEE
;
A
#
# COMPACT_ATOMS: atom_id res chain seq x y z
N MET A 1 11.61 28.47 40.11
CA MET A 1 10.80 28.96 38.98
C MET A 1 11.75 29.23 37.84
N GLU A 2 11.69 28.46 36.75
CA GLU A 2 12.43 28.83 35.55
C GLU A 2 11.83 30.14 35.02
N ASN A 3 12.66 31.17 34.88
CA ASN A 3 12.26 32.48 34.36
C ASN A 3 11.86 32.31 32.89
N TYR A 4 10.56 32.17 32.62
CA TYR A 4 9.98 32.28 31.29
C TYR A 4 9.75 33.76 30.96
N GLY A 5 10.67 34.33 30.17
CA GLY A 5 10.64 35.72 29.72
C GLY A 5 10.71 35.83 28.20
N ALA A 6 10.74 37.07 27.69
CA ALA A 6 10.77 37.35 26.25
C ALA A 6 11.93 36.67 25.50
N SER A 7 13.08 36.46 26.17
CA SER A 7 14.25 35.79 25.60
C SER A 7 14.04 34.28 25.36
N ASN A 8 13.01 33.67 25.96
CA ASN A 8 12.64 32.28 25.70
C ASN A 8 11.79 32.12 24.43
N ILE A 9 11.25 33.22 23.88
CA ILE A 9 10.53 33.22 22.61
C ILE A 9 11.55 33.18 21.47
N LYS A 10 11.66 32.02 20.81
CA LYS A 10 12.54 31.84 19.64
C LYS A 10 11.75 32.09 18.36
N VAL A 11 12.18 33.10 17.59
CA VAL A 11 11.68 33.36 16.23
C VAL A 11 12.57 32.61 15.24
N LEU A 12 12.02 31.60 14.58
CA LEU A 12 12.71 30.90 13.50
C LEU A 12 12.53 31.69 12.21
N LYS A 13 13.63 32.11 11.57
CA LYS A 13 13.58 32.93 10.34
C LYS A 13 13.80 32.05 9.11
N GLY A 14 13.09 32.37 8.02
CA GLY A 14 13.24 31.71 6.73
C GLY A 14 13.05 30.19 6.80
N LEU A 15 13.97 29.44 6.19
CA LEU A 15 13.91 27.98 6.10
C LEU A 15 14.28 27.24 7.39
N GLU A 16 14.74 27.94 8.44
CA GLU A 16 15.05 27.32 9.73
C GLU A 16 13.79 26.69 10.37
N ALA A 17 12.64 27.33 10.19
CA ALA A 17 11.35 26.82 10.66
C ALA A 17 11.00 25.46 10.03
N VAL A 18 11.24 25.33 8.71
CA VAL A 18 11.00 24.10 7.94
C VAL A 18 11.88 22.97 8.46
N ARG A 19 13.18 23.23 8.63
CA ARG A 19 14.13 22.23 9.11
C ARG A 19 13.85 21.79 10.55
N LYS A 20 13.30 22.67 11.39
CA LYS A 20 12.96 22.35 12.78
C LYS A 20 11.66 21.55 12.91
N ARG A 21 10.73 21.74 11.98
CA ARG A 21 9.39 21.12 11.98
C ARG A 21 9.01 20.58 10.59
N PRO A 22 9.79 19.64 10.02
CA PRO A 22 9.60 19.15 8.65
C PRO A 22 8.23 18.51 8.41
N GLY A 23 7.71 17.75 9.39
CA GLY A 23 6.41 17.08 9.27
C GLY A 23 5.23 18.02 9.03
N MET A 24 5.33 19.31 9.42
CA MET A 24 4.28 20.29 9.11
C MET A 24 4.21 20.64 7.62
N TYR A 25 5.29 20.43 6.87
CA TYR A 25 5.41 20.80 5.45
C TYR A 25 5.30 19.59 4.53
N ILE A 26 5.92 18.47 4.90
CA ILE A 26 5.99 17.24 4.08
C ILE A 26 5.25 16.04 4.69
N GLY A 27 4.51 16.24 5.79
CA GLY A 27 3.71 15.23 6.47
C GLY A 27 4.48 14.41 7.52
N ASP A 28 5.59 13.78 7.13
CA ASP A 28 6.48 13.02 8.01
C ASP A 28 7.94 13.09 7.53
N THR A 29 8.86 12.50 8.28
CA THR A 29 10.29 12.39 7.91
C THR A 29 10.69 10.96 7.58
N GLY A 30 9.70 10.12 7.28
CA GLY A 30 9.91 8.71 6.92
C GLY A 30 9.89 8.52 5.41
N HIS A 31 9.56 7.30 5.00
CA HIS A 31 9.46 6.91 3.59
C HIS A 31 8.58 7.84 2.76
N ARG A 32 7.39 8.20 3.25
CA ARG A 32 6.43 9.02 2.51
C ARG A 32 6.93 10.46 2.33
N GLY A 33 7.40 11.09 3.41
CA GLY A 33 7.93 12.45 3.37
C GLY A 33 9.15 12.60 2.47
N LEU A 34 10.04 11.59 2.45
CA LEU A 34 11.21 11.57 1.56
C LEU A 34 10.79 11.65 0.08
N HIS A 35 9.88 10.79 -0.34
CA HIS A 35 9.39 10.77 -1.73
C HIS A 35 8.55 12.00 -2.08
N HIS A 36 7.91 12.60 -1.09
CA HIS A 36 7.17 13.84 -1.27
C HIS A 36 8.07 15.00 -1.72
N LEU A 37 9.37 15.00 -1.35
CA LEU A 37 10.33 15.97 -1.89
C LEU A 37 10.41 15.90 -3.42
N VAL A 38 10.44 14.68 -3.98
CA VAL A 38 10.46 14.47 -5.44
C VAL A 38 9.15 14.95 -6.07
N TYR A 39 8.02 14.73 -5.39
CA TYR A 39 6.70 15.17 -5.85
C TYR A 39 6.61 16.69 -5.96
N GLU A 40 7.13 17.43 -4.97
CA GLU A 40 7.12 18.89 -5.03
C GLU A 40 7.97 19.47 -6.16
N VAL A 41 9.06 18.79 -6.55
CA VAL A 41 9.87 19.22 -7.71
C VAL A 41 9.17 18.91 -9.01
N ILE A 42 8.68 17.67 -9.21
CA ILE A 42 8.02 17.27 -10.46
C ILE A 42 6.70 18.00 -10.69
N ASP A 43 5.93 18.29 -9.63
CA ASP A 43 4.66 19.01 -9.75
C ASP A 43 4.88 20.42 -10.34
N ASN A 44 6.03 21.07 -10.09
CA ASN A 44 6.38 22.33 -10.76
C ASN A 44 6.59 22.16 -12.27
N SER A 45 7.26 21.08 -12.67
CA SER A 45 7.47 20.75 -14.09
C SER A 45 6.15 20.38 -14.79
N ILE A 46 5.22 19.75 -14.07
CA ILE A 46 3.86 19.48 -14.55
C ILE A 46 3.05 20.77 -14.70
N ASP A 47 3.17 21.73 -13.77
CA ASP A 47 2.51 23.03 -13.89
C ASP A 47 3.00 23.81 -15.14
N GLU A 48 4.29 23.75 -15.47
CA GLU A 48 4.83 24.28 -16.74
C GLU A 48 4.26 23.58 -17.97
N ALA A 49 4.01 22.28 -17.86
CA ALA A 49 3.43 21.49 -18.94
C ALA A 49 1.94 21.82 -19.13
N MET A 50 1.18 21.96 -18.04
CA MET A 50 -0.20 22.42 -18.07
C MET A 50 -0.35 23.83 -18.66
N ALA A 51 0.67 24.69 -18.49
CA ALA A 51 0.74 25.99 -19.15
C ALA A 51 1.12 25.90 -20.65
N GLY A 52 1.35 24.70 -21.19
CA GLY A 52 1.65 24.45 -22.61
C GLY A 52 3.11 24.67 -23.00
N HIS A 53 4.03 24.76 -22.04
CA HIS A 53 5.43 25.08 -22.31
C HIS A 53 6.41 23.92 -22.10
N CYS A 54 5.98 22.83 -21.47
CA CYS A 54 6.78 21.63 -21.21
C CYS A 54 6.07 20.40 -21.78
N ASN A 55 6.85 19.48 -22.37
CA ASN A 55 6.34 18.19 -22.85
C ASN A 55 7.22 17.00 -22.45
N THR A 56 8.43 17.24 -21.95
CA THR A 56 9.37 16.18 -21.57
C THR A 56 9.96 16.46 -20.20
N ILE A 57 9.81 15.51 -19.29
CA ILE A 57 10.38 15.55 -17.95
C ILE A 57 11.29 14.33 -17.79
N ASN A 58 12.52 14.55 -17.33
CA ASN A 58 13.49 13.51 -17.05
C ASN A 58 13.73 13.46 -15.53
N VAL A 59 13.49 12.30 -14.93
CA VAL A 59 13.78 12.03 -13.52
C VAL A 59 14.86 10.96 -13.45
N THR A 60 15.92 11.23 -12.69
CA THR A 60 17.04 10.30 -12.51
C THR A 60 17.37 10.14 -11.03
N LEU A 61 17.34 8.91 -10.53
CA LEU A 61 17.95 8.54 -9.25
C LEU A 61 19.40 8.17 -9.54
N THR A 62 20.35 8.97 -9.05
CA THR A 62 21.76 8.83 -9.39
C THR A 62 22.44 7.78 -8.50
N LYS A 63 23.62 7.31 -8.92
CA LYS A 63 24.47 6.43 -8.11
C LYS A 63 24.96 7.07 -6.81
N ASN A 64 24.97 8.40 -6.74
CA ASN A 64 25.37 9.16 -5.56
C ASN A 64 24.23 9.33 -4.54
N GLY A 65 23.05 8.76 -4.80
CA GLY A 65 21.88 8.90 -3.93
C GLY A 65 21.13 10.23 -4.08
N THR A 66 21.42 11.02 -5.13
CA THR A 66 20.68 12.24 -5.45
C THR A 66 19.47 11.94 -6.33
N CYS A 67 18.45 12.79 -6.24
CA CYS A 67 17.35 12.81 -7.21
C CYS A 67 17.51 14.04 -8.11
N LYS A 68 17.48 13.83 -9.42
CA LYS A 68 17.60 14.86 -10.44
C LYS A 68 16.33 14.91 -11.28
N VAL A 69 15.66 16.06 -11.30
CA VAL A 69 14.47 16.33 -12.11
C VAL A 69 14.80 17.44 -13.10
N SER A 70 14.59 17.18 -14.39
CA SER A 70 14.83 18.12 -15.47
C SER A 70 13.61 18.21 -16.38
N ASP A 71 13.16 19.43 -16.66
CA ASP A 71 12.11 19.72 -17.65
C ASP A 71 12.64 20.53 -18.83
N ASN A 72 11.85 20.59 -19.90
CA ASN A 72 12.08 21.45 -21.05
C ASN A 72 11.11 22.65 -21.11
N GLY A 73 10.65 23.13 -19.94
CA GLY A 73 9.77 24.28 -19.83
C GLY A 73 10.45 25.63 -20.15
N ARG A 74 9.87 26.72 -19.66
CA ARG A 74 10.41 28.08 -19.88
C ARG A 74 11.70 28.37 -19.09
N GLY A 75 11.96 27.60 -18.04
CA GLY A 75 13.01 27.88 -17.05
C GLY A 75 12.56 28.89 -16.00
N ILE A 76 12.94 28.69 -14.74
CA ILE A 76 12.65 29.64 -13.64
C ILE A 76 13.22 31.03 -13.99
N PRO A 77 12.51 32.14 -13.72
CA PRO A 77 13.02 33.49 -13.97
C PRO A 77 14.35 33.76 -13.24
N THR A 78 15.33 34.29 -13.96
CA THR A 78 16.69 34.54 -13.46
C THR A 78 16.96 36.02 -13.17
N ASP A 79 16.04 36.90 -13.55
CA ASP A 79 16.14 38.34 -13.33
C ASP A 79 16.09 38.68 -11.83
N MET A 80 16.65 39.84 -11.47
CA MET A 80 16.62 40.35 -10.09
C MET A 80 15.18 40.60 -9.64
N HIS A 81 14.79 40.03 -8.50
CA HIS A 81 13.45 40.21 -7.95
C HIS A 81 13.29 41.64 -7.40
N PRO A 82 12.22 42.37 -7.75
CA PRO A 82 11.94 43.69 -7.17
C PRO A 82 11.81 43.60 -5.64
N GLY A 83 12.69 44.28 -4.89
CA GLY A 83 12.60 44.38 -3.42
C GLY A 83 13.41 43.36 -2.61
N GLU A 84 13.76 42.19 -3.15
CA GLU A 84 14.50 41.14 -2.40
C GLU A 84 16.02 41.20 -2.63
N GLY A 85 16.48 41.96 -3.63
CA GLY A 85 17.91 42.16 -3.87
C GLY A 85 18.67 40.89 -4.29
N MET A 86 17.97 39.85 -4.74
CA MET A 86 18.54 38.61 -5.30
C MET A 86 17.72 38.13 -6.51
N SER A 87 18.26 37.17 -7.27
CA SER A 87 17.55 36.63 -8.44
C SER A 87 16.23 35.98 -8.05
N ALA A 88 15.21 36.06 -8.90
CA ALA A 88 13.92 35.40 -8.66
C ALA A 88 14.10 33.87 -8.46
N ALA A 89 15.07 33.26 -9.14
CA ALA A 89 15.44 31.86 -8.95
C ALA A 89 15.97 31.57 -7.54
N THR A 90 16.80 32.46 -6.97
CA THR A 90 17.24 32.34 -5.58
C THR A 90 16.07 32.57 -4.61
N VAL A 91 15.19 33.54 -4.90
CA VAL A 91 14.01 33.85 -4.08
C VAL A 91 13.10 32.63 -3.91
N VAL A 92 12.70 31.97 -5.01
CA VAL A 92 11.77 30.82 -4.95
C VAL A 92 12.33 29.61 -4.20
N LEU A 93 13.66 29.50 -4.09
CA LEU A 93 14.33 28.41 -3.37
C LEU A 93 14.64 28.74 -1.91
N THR A 94 14.63 30.02 -1.51
CA THR A 94 15.08 30.46 -0.16
C THR A 94 13.99 31.13 0.67
N ILE A 95 12.92 31.61 0.04
CA ILE A 95 11.83 32.31 0.68
C ILE A 95 10.56 31.46 0.59
N LEU A 96 9.88 31.26 1.72
CA LEU A 96 8.58 30.60 1.76
C LEU A 96 7.50 31.52 1.20
N HIS A 97 6.52 30.94 0.52
CA HIS A 97 5.41 31.68 -0.10
C HIS A 97 5.87 32.65 -1.20
N ALA A 98 6.95 32.30 -1.91
CA ALA A 98 7.46 33.06 -3.04
C ALA A 98 7.30 32.24 -4.34
N GLY A 99 6.60 32.81 -5.33
CA GLY A 99 6.46 32.19 -6.65
C GLY A 99 5.38 32.85 -7.52
N GLY A 100 5.48 32.69 -8.84
CA GLY A 100 4.51 33.25 -9.79
C GLY A 100 3.14 32.57 -9.79
N LYS A 101 2.93 31.56 -8.96
CA LYS A 101 1.68 30.78 -8.86
C LYS A 101 0.56 31.50 -8.09
N PHE A 102 0.88 32.63 -7.44
CA PHE A 102 -0.11 33.51 -6.83
C PHE A 102 -0.75 34.48 -7.82
N ASP A 103 -0.18 34.58 -9.02
CA ASP A 103 -0.67 35.44 -10.09
C ASP A 103 -1.42 34.62 -11.14
N LYS A 104 -2.71 34.97 -11.34
CA LYS A 104 -3.62 34.26 -12.26
C LYS A 104 -3.23 34.43 -13.72
N ASP A 105 -2.39 35.44 -14.03
CA ASP A 105 -1.95 35.72 -15.39
C ASP A 105 -0.88 34.73 -15.88
N THR A 106 -0.14 34.10 -14.96
CA THR A 106 0.95 33.17 -15.32
C THR A 106 0.52 31.70 -15.28
N TYR A 107 -0.30 31.30 -14.30
CA TYR A 107 -0.86 29.94 -14.21
C TYR A 107 -2.36 29.99 -13.89
N LYS A 108 -3.19 29.64 -14.87
CA LYS A 108 -4.65 29.64 -14.71
C LYS A 108 -5.15 28.52 -13.77
N VAL A 109 -4.46 27.38 -13.77
CA VAL A 109 -4.70 26.23 -12.89
C VAL A 109 -3.33 25.63 -12.54
N SER A 110 -3.06 25.40 -11.25
CA SER A 110 -1.81 24.77 -10.80
C SER A 110 -2.03 23.87 -9.58
N GLY A 111 -1.21 22.83 -9.43
CA GLY A 111 -1.20 22.01 -8.22
C GLY A 111 -0.44 22.66 -7.05
N GLY A 112 0.53 23.52 -7.35
CA GLY A 112 1.37 24.21 -6.38
C GLY A 112 0.78 25.52 -5.84
N LEU A 113 -0.08 25.46 -4.82
CA LEU A 113 -0.84 26.64 -4.36
C LEU A 113 -0.14 27.51 -3.31
N HIS A 114 0.86 26.95 -2.61
CA HIS A 114 1.37 27.58 -1.39
C HIS A 114 2.69 28.31 -1.58
N GLY A 115 3.37 28.16 -2.73
CA GLY A 115 4.69 28.77 -2.97
C GLY A 115 5.78 28.32 -1.99
N VAL A 116 5.65 27.14 -1.40
CA VAL A 116 6.62 26.58 -0.42
C VAL A 116 7.32 25.30 -0.90
N GLY A 117 6.85 24.67 -1.98
CA GLY A 117 7.27 23.32 -2.37
C GLY A 117 8.78 23.18 -2.56
N VAL A 118 9.32 23.88 -3.55
CA VAL A 118 10.75 23.76 -3.89
C VAL A 118 11.68 24.36 -2.82
N SER A 119 11.24 25.37 -2.08
CA SER A 119 12.00 25.92 -0.96
C SER A 119 12.04 24.98 0.25
N VAL A 120 10.98 24.19 0.49
CA VAL A 120 11.00 23.09 1.45
C VAL A 120 11.96 21.99 1.00
N VAL A 121 11.98 21.63 -0.29
CA VAL A 121 12.97 20.67 -0.82
C VAL A 121 14.40 21.17 -0.57
N ASN A 122 14.68 22.43 -0.87
CA ASN A 122 15.98 23.04 -0.61
C ASN A 122 16.34 23.03 0.89
N ALA A 123 15.38 23.39 1.76
CA ALA A 123 15.57 23.39 3.20
C ALA A 123 15.90 22.00 3.75
N LEU A 124 15.23 20.96 3.25
CA LEU A 124 15.34 19.58 3.75
C LEU A 124 16.42 18.75 3.04
N SER A 125 17.15 19.36 2.11
CA SER A 125 18.28 18.74 1.42
C SER A 125 19.61 19.06 2.12
N SER A 126 20.57 18.14 2.10
CA SER A 126 21.94 18.46 2.51
C SER A 126 22.56 19.42 1.49
N ASP A 127 22.38 19.08 0.21
CA ASP A 127 22.91 19.79 -0.95
C ASP A 127 21.82 19.83 -2.03
N LEU A 128 21.69 20.98 -2.69
CA LEU A 128 20.80 21.16 -3.83
C LEU A 128 21.54 21.99 -4.89
N LYS A 129 21.48 21.51 -6.13
CA LYS A 129 22.03 22.17 -7.30
C LYS A 129 20.90 22.54 -8.26
N MET A 130 20.84 23.82 -8.62
CA MET A 130 19.89 24.35 -9.59
C MET A 130 20.64 24.74 -10.86
N THR A 131 20.17 24.24 -12.01
CA THR A 131 20.65 24.65 -13.34
C THR A 131 19.46 25.12 -14.18
N ILE A 132 19.52 26.34 -14.70
CA ILE A 132 18.45 26.94 -15.52
C ILE A 132 18.99 27.21 -16.92
N HIS A 133 18.24 26.80 -17.93
CA HIS A 133 18.48 27.15 -19.32
C HIS A 133 17.41 28.17 -19.74
N ARG A 134 17.81 29.43 -19.93
CA ARG A 134 16.89 30.53 -20.27
C ARG A 134 17.66 31.65 -20.96
N ASN A 135 17.01 32.41 -21.85
CA ASN A 135 17.61 33.56 -22.53
C ASN A 135 18.95 33.26 -23.24
N CYS A 136 19.10 32.05 -23.81
CA CYS A 136 20.32 31.55 -24.44
C CYS A 136 21.54 31.35 -23.51
N GLU A 137 21.33 31.41 -22.20
CA GLU A 137 22.37 31.24 -21.18
C GLU A 137 22.06 30.05 -20.26
N ILE A 138 23.12 29.50 -19.66
CA ILE A 138 23.04 28.47 -18.63
C ILE A 138 23.41 29.13 -17.31
N PHE A 139 22.46 29.13 -16.38
CA PHE A 139 22.64 29.65 -15.03
C PHE A 139 22.77 28.51 -14.04
N GLU A 140 23.64 28.67 -13.05
CA GLU A 140 23.87 27.66 -12.01
C GLU A 140 23.99 28.30 -10.63
N GLN A 141 23.42 27.63 -9.62
CA GLN A 141 23.57 28.00 -8.21
C GLN A 141 23.48 26.75 -7.33
N ASP A 142 24.43 26.63 -6.40
CA ASP A 142 24.47 25.58 -5.38
C ASP A 142 23.97 26.08 -4.03
N PHE A 143 23.31 25.19 -3.30
CA PHE A 143 22.74 25.41 -1.99
C PHE A 143 23.15 24.30 -1.03
N LYS A 144 23.35 24.67 0.24
CA LYS A 144 23.60 23.73 1.33
C LYS A 144 22.64 23.98 2.46
N LYS A 145 21.80 22.99 2.80
CA LYS A 145 20.78 23.11 3.86
C LYS A 145 19.86 24.33 3.70
N GLY A 146 19.47 24.64 2.46
CA GLY A 146 18.62 25.79 2.12
C GLY A 146 19.36 27.12 1.96
N ILE A 147 20.68 27.16 2.16
CA ILE A 147 21.48 28.40 2.12
C ILE A 147 22.25 28.47 0.79
N PRO A 148 22.11 29.55 0.00
CA PRO A 148 22.88 29.71 -1.23
C PRO A 148 24.38 29.82 -0.90
N GLN A 149 25.21 29.06 -1.61
CA GLN A 149 26.66 29.09 -1.41
C GLN A 149 27.32 30.24 -2.18
N GLU A 150 26.73 30.62 -3.30
CA GLU A 150 27.18 31.69 -4.16
C GLU A 150 25.98 32.42 -4.79
N ILE A 151 26.21 33.57 -5.41
CA ILE A 151 25.20 34.23 -6.26
C ILE A 151 24.96 33.40 -7.52
N LEU A 152 23.78 33.53 -8.15
CA LEU A 152 23.46 32.87 -9.41
C LEU A 152 24.46 33.31 -10.51
N LYS A 153 25.16 32.35 -11.13
CA LYS A 153 26.21 32.62 -12.13
C LYS A 153 25.81 32.10 -13.50
N VAL A 154 26.21 32.82 -14.55
CA VAL A 154 26.20 32.30 -15.93
C VAL A 154 27.43 31.42 -16.13
N ILE A 155 27.22 30.16 -16.49
CA ILE A 155 28.29 29.16 -16.68
C ILE A 155 28.51 28.79 -18.16
N GLY A 156 27.65 29.26 -19.06
CA GLY A 156 27.78 28.99 -20.49
C GLY A 156 26.58 29.48 -21.29
N THR A 157 26.59 29.18 -22.60
CA THR A 157 25.50 29.49 -23.53
C THR A 157 24.78 28.22 -23.97
N THR A 158 23.51 28.36 -24.34
CA THR A 158 22.67 27.23 -24.76
C THR A 158 21.60 27.67 -25.74
N LYS A 159 21.06 26.73 -26.50
CA LYS A 159 19.82 26.92 -27.30
C LYS A 159 18.59 26.26 -26.65
N LYS A 160 18.80 25.52 -25.56
CA LYS A 160 17.75 24.81 -24.83
C LYS A 160 17.07 25.75 -23.83
N THR A 161 15.88 25.38 -23.40
CA THR A 161 15.18 25.99 -22.27
C THR A 161 14.80 24.92 -21.24
N GLY A 162 14.58 25.33 -20.01
CA GLY A 162 14.07 24.47 -18.95
C GLY A 162 14.87 24.57 -17.65
N THR A 163 14.42 23.84 -16.64
CA THR A 163 15.05 23.82 -15.31
C THR A 163 15.53 22.42 -14.97
N THR A 164 16.63 22.33 -14.24
CA THR A 164 17.10 21.10 -13.61
C THR A 164 17.34 21.36 -12.12
N ILE A 165 16.72 20.54 -11.28
CA ILE A 165 16.93 20.53 -9.84
C ILE A 165 17.50 19.16 -9.47
N GLU A 166 18.68 19.16 -8.87
CA GLU A 166 19.32 17.96 -8.32
C GLU A 166 19.51 18.14 -6.82
N PHE A 167 19.07 17.19 -6.01
CA PHE A 167 19.14 17.33 -4.55
C PHE A 167 19.42 16.00 -3.84
N SER A 168 20.06 16.10 -2.67
CA SER A 168 20.27 15.00 -1.73
C SER A 168 19.50 15.24 -0.42
N PRO A 169 18.69 14.28 0.06
CA PRO A 169 17.97 14.42 1.33
C PRO A 169 18.95 14.56 2.51
N ASP A 170 18.65 15.43 3.48
CA ASP A 170 19.53 15.63 4.64
C ASP A 170 19.42 14.46 5.65
N PRO A 171 20.49 13.68 5.89
CA PRO A 171 20.46 12.52 6.80
C PRO A 171 20.26 12.91 8.27
N SER A 172 20.44 14.19 8.63
CA SER A 172 20.12 14.69 9.97
C SER A 172 18.62 14.87 10.22
N ILE A 173 17.82 14.88 9.14
CA ILE A 173 16.36 15.04 9.17
C ILE A 173 15.68 13.71 8.85
N PHE A 174 16.09 13.06 7.77
CA PHE A 174 15.56 11.77 7.32
C PHE A 174 16.35 10.63 7.96
N THR A 175 15.94 10.24 9.16
CA THR A 175 16.66 9.24 9.98
C THR A 175 16.23 7.79 9.69
N GLU A 176 15.02 7.58 9.14
CA GLU A 176 14.52 6.25 8.79
C GLU A 176 15.10 5.73 7.48
N THR A 177 15.15 6.59 6.45
CA THR A 177 15.71 6.25 5.14
C THR A 177 16.08 7.52 4.38
N ILE A 178 17.17 7.46 3.63
CA ILE A 178 17.58 8.47 2.64
C ILE A 178 17.57 7.90 1.21
N ILE A 179 17.09 6.65 1.06
CA ILE A 179 17.11 5.92 -0.20
C ILE A 179 15.75 6.10 -0.88
N PHE A 180 15.76 6.76 -2.04
CA PHE A 180 14.58 6.81 -2.92
C PHE A 180 14.27 5.44 -3.50
N GLU A 181 13.00 5.03 -3.44
CA GLU A 181 12.46 3.78 -3.94
C GLU A 181 11.87 3.97 -5.35
N TYR A 182 12.38 3.20 -6.31
CA TYR A 182 11.97 3.31 -7.71
C TYR A 182 10.49 3.01 -7.90
N GLU A 183 9.99 1.88 -7.39
CA GLU A 183 8.62 1.43 -7.63
C GLU A 183 7.57 2.40 -7.07
N TYR A 184 7.87 3.01 -5.91
CA TYR A 184 7.01 4.01 -5.31
C TYR A 184 6.85 5.26 -6.20
N LEU A 185 7.96 5.80 -6.72
CA LEU A 185 7.96 6.95 -7.62
C LEU A 185 7.40 6.60 -9.00
N ALA A 186 7.73 5.42 -9.54
CA ALA A 186 7.27 4.94 -10.83
C ALA A 186 5.74 4.92 -10.92
N ARG A 187 5.06 4.49 -9.86
CA ARG A 187 3.59 4.53 -9.79
C ARG A 187 3.06 5.95 -9.92
N ARG A 188 3.65 6.92 -9.21
CA ARG A 188 3.23 8.32 -9.28
C ARG A 188 3.49 8.92 -10.67
N PHE A 189 4.62 8.61 -11.30
CA PHE A 189 4.94 9.12 -12.63
C PHE A 189 4.02 8.54 -13.71
N LYS A 190 3.64 7.26 -13.60
CA LYS A 190 2.60 6.67 -14.45
C LYS A 190 1.27 7.42 -14.31
N GLU A 191 0.82 7.68 -13.08
CA GLU A 191 -0.40 8.47 -12.83
C GLU A 191 -0.34 9.86 -13.50
N LEU A 192 0.77 10.58 -13.34
CA LEU A 192 0.95 11.91 -13.93
C LEU A 192 0.92 11.87 -15.46
N ALA A 193 1.53 10.85 -16.08
CA ALA A 193 1.52 10.67 -17.53
C ALA A 193 0.11 10.34 -18.07
N TYR A 194 -0.70 9.56 -17.35
CA TYR A 194 -2.11 9.33 -17.72
C TYR A 194 -2.96 10.60 -17.64
N LEU A 195 -2.73 11.43 -16.62
CA LEU A 195 -3.49 12.67 -16.43
C LEU A 195 -3.13 13.75 -17.44
N ASN A 196 -1.96 13.63 -18.08
CA ASN A 196 -1.43 14.60 -19.02
C ASN A 196 -0.92 13.89 -20.29
N PRO A 197 -1.82 13.54 -21.23
CA PRO A 197 -1.49 12.71 -22.38
C PRO A 197 -0.45 13.32 -23.33
N PHE A 198 -0.18 14.63 -23.21
CA PHE A 198 0.80 15.36 -24.00
C PHE A 198 2.23 15.37 -23.39
N ILE A 199 2.42 14.77 -22.21
CA ILE A 199 3.71 14.74 -21.50
C ILE A 199 4.40 13.38 -21.67
N THR A 200 5.71 13.40 -21.79
CA THR A 200 6.59 12.23 -21.67
C THR A 200 7.42 12.34 -20.40
N ILE A 201 7.36 11.34 -19.52
CA ILE A 201 8.20 11.25 -18.31
C ILE A 201 9.21 10.11 -18.48
N ASN A 202 10.49 10.44 -18.59
CA ASN A 202 11.57 9.47 -18.59
C ASN A 202 12.08 9.27 -17.16
N PHE A 203 11.97 8.06 -16.62
CA PHE A 203 12.42 7.74 -15.27
C PHE A 203 13.53 6.69 -15.28
N LYS A 204 14.70 7.09 -14.79
CA LYS A 204 15.91 6.27 -14.75
C LYS A 204 16.40 6.08 -13.32
N ASP A 205 16.79 4.87 -12.96
CA ASP A 205 17.56 4.56 -11.77
C ASP A 205 18.94 4.06 -12.17
N GLU A 206 19.98 4.87 -11.90
CA GLU A 206 21.34 4.54 -12.27
C GLU A 206 21.98 3.50 -11.36
N ARG A 207 21.39 3.25 -10.18
CA ARG A 207 21.87 2.26 -9.22
C ARG A 207 21.58 0.85 -9.72
N THR A 208 20.41 0.67 -10.35
CA THR A 208 19.92 -0.62 -10.88
C THR A 208 19.97 -0.70 -12.41
N ASN A 209 20.33 0.39 -13.10
CA ASN A 209 20.26 0.56 -14.56
C ASN A 209 18.86 0.34 -15.15
N ILE A 210 17.80 0.49 -14.36
CA ILE A 210 16.41 0.43 -14.83
C ILE A 210 16.06 1.79 -15.45
N SER A 211 15.45 1.77 -16.63
CA SER A 211 14.92 2.97 -17.27
C SER A 211 13.57 2.67 -17.91
N GLN A 212 12.58 3.52 -17.62
CA GLN A 212 11.25 3.43 -18.21
C GLN A 212 10.81 4.81 -18.68
N THR A 213 10.07 4.82 -19.79
CA THR A 213 9.43 6.02 -20.33
C THR A 213 7.92 5.87 -20.19
N TYR A 214 7.26 6.88 -19.64
CA TYR A 214 5.82 6.95 -19.47
C TYR A 214 5.25 8.01 -20.38
N HIS A 215 4.41 7.57 -21.32
CA HIS A 215 3.64 8.41 -22.22
C HIS A 215 2.37 7.65 -22.60
N PHE A 216 1.21 8.26 -22.37
CA PHE A 216 -0.08 7.60 -22.52
C PHE A 216 -1.06 8.52 -23.27
N GLU A 217 -1.11 8.39 -24.60
CA GLU A 217 -1.97 9.20 -25.46
C GLU A 217 -3.47 9.02 -25.14
N GLY A 218 -3.87 7.83 -24.66
CA GLY A 218 -5.25 7.52 -24.28
C GLY A 218 -5.68 8.08 -22.92
N GLY A 219 -4.82 8.83 -22.25
CA GLY A 219 -5.16 9.62 -21.07
C GLY A 219 -5.82 8.83 -19.93
N ILE A 220 -6.84 9.43 -19.31
CA ILE A 220 -7.54 8.82 -18.17
C ILE A 220 -8.41 7.62 -18.59
N ALA A 221 -8.88 7.56 -19.84
CA ALA A 221 -9.59 6.38 -20.35
C ALA A 221 -8.67 5.16 -20.41
N GLN A 222 -7.45 5.34 -20.93
CA GLN A 222 -6.43 4.28 -20.90
C GLN A 222 -6.08 3.90 -19.45
N TYR A 223 -6.00 4.87 -18.54
CA TYR A 223 -5.73 4.57 -17.13
C TYR A 223 -6.78 3.65 -16.52
N VAL A 224 -8.06 3.94 -16.73
CA VAL A 224 -9.16 3.09 -16.26
C VAL A 224 -9.08 1.69 -16.87
N ASN A 225 -8.76 1.60 -18.16
CA ASN A 225 -8.60 0.31 -18.85
C ASN A 225 -7.45 -0.53 -18.24
N ASP A 226 -6.29 0.09 -18.05
CA ASP A 226 -5.08 -0.59 -17.53
C ASP A 226 -5.21 -0.97 -16.04
N LEU A 227 -6.09 -0.30 -15.29
CA LEU A 227 -6.46 -0.67 -13.92
C LEU A 227 -7.35 -1.92 -13.86
N ASN A 228 -8.06 -2.23 -14.94
CA ASN A 228 -8.93 -3.39 -15.01
C ASN A 228 -8.12 -4.65 -15.36
N LYS A 229 -8.38 -5.74 -14.63
CA LYS A 229 -7.76 -7.06 -14.84
C LYS A 229 -8.80 -8.18 -14.86
N LYS A 230 -10.06 -7.81 -15.06
CA LYS A 230 -11.25 -8.63 -14.80
C LYS A 230 -12.25 -8.46 -15.94
N GLN A 231 -13.27 -9.32 -15.98
CA GLN A 231 -14.23 -9.31 -17.08
C GLN A 231 -15.02 -7.99 -17.08
N GLU A 232 -15.03 -7.32 -18.22
CA GLU A 232 -15.75 -6.06 -18.42
C GLU A 232 -17.27 -6.30 -18.43
N VAL A 233 -18.00 -5.49 -17.69
CA VAL A 233 -19.47 -5.41 -17.70
C VAL A 233 -19.94 -4.26 -18.59
N ALA A 234 -19.21 -3.14 -18.54
CA ALA A 234 -19.40 -1.99 -19.41
C ALA A 234 -18.03 -1.48 -19.84
N LYS A 235 -17.95 -0.95 -21.06
CA LYS A 235 -16.69 -0.42 -21.60
C LYS A 235 -16.34 0.88 -20.90
N VAL A 236 -15.09 1.30 -21.07
CA VAL A 236 -14.65 2.61 -20.57
C VAL A 236 -15.43 3.70 -21.28
N PHE A 237 -16.10 4.52 -20.48
CA PHE A 237 -16.74 5.75 -20.91
C PHE A 237 -15.98 6.92 -20.32
N GLU A 238 -15.56 7.84 -21.18
CA GLU A 238 -14.87 9.08 -20.80
C GLU A 238 -15.72 10.28 -21.21
N PHE A 239 -15.76 11.28 -20.34
CA PHE A 239 -16.36 12.56 -20.65
C PHE A 239 -15.60 13.71 -19.98
N SER A 240 -15.60 14.83 -20.69
CA SER A 240 -15.03 16.10 -20.22
C SER A 240 -16.12 17.15 -20.20
N SER A 241 -16.04 18.07 -19.24
CA SER A 241 -16.92 19.24 -19.20
C SER A 241 -16.21 20.42 -18.56
N LYS A 242 -16.63 21.61 -18.99
CA LYS A 242 -16.17 22.88 -18.47
C LYS A 242 -17.39 23.68 -18.04
N ILE A 243 -17.48 23.95 -16.74
CA ILE A 243 -18.52 24.81 -16.18
C ILE A 243 -17.82 25.91 -15.40
N GLU A 244 -18.15 27.16 -15.72
CA GLU A 244 -17.47 28.34 -15.18
C GLU A 244 -15.95 28.24 -15.46
N ASP A 245 -15.10 28.38 -14.44
CA ASP A 245 -13.65 28.23 -14.52
C ASP A 245 -13.15 26.84 -14.08
N ILE A 246 -14.07 25.87 -13.87
CA ILE A 246 -13.73 24.50 -13.51
C ILE A 246 -13.83 23.61 -14.74
N GLU A 247 -12.78 22.82 -14.96
CA GLU A 247 -12.78 21.74 -15.93
C GLU A 247 -12.71 20.40 -15.19
N PHE A 248 -13.35 19.38 -15.73
CA PHE A 248 -13.20 18.03 -15.20
C PHE A 248 -13.27 17.00 -16.30
N ASP A 249 -12.40 16.01 -16.17
CA ASP A 249 -12.26 14.85 -17.03
C ASP A 249 -12.54 13.62 -16.16
N ILE A 250 -13.53 12.83 -16.55
CA ILE A 250 -13.96 11.64 -15.81
C ILE A 250 -14.01 10.47 -16.76
N ALA A 251 -13.34 9.39 -16.38
CA ALA A 251 -13.43 8.10 -17.06
C ALA A 251 -13.93 7.05 -16.06
N LEU A 252 -14.84 6.18 -16.49
CA LEU A 252 -15.33 5.07 -15.68
C LEU A 252 -15.64 3.83 -16.51
N MET A 253 -15.62 2.69 -15.85
CA MET A 253 -16.13 1.42 -16.36
C MET A 253 -16.66 0.56 -15.22
N TYR A 254 -17.35 -0.53 -15.56
CA TYR A 254 -17.72 -1.58 -14.62
C TYR A 254 -17.12 -2.91 -15.01
N ASN A 255 -16.66 -3.68 -14.02
CA ASN A 255 -16.28 -5.08 -14.20
C ASN A 255 -17.18 -6.00 -13.39
N ASP A 256 -16.93 -7.31 -13.45
CA ASP A 256 -17.73 -8.35 -12.79
C ASP A 256 -17.46 -8.49 -11.28
N THR A 257 -16.47 -7.79 -10.72
CA THR A 257 -16.08 -7.90 -9.31
C THR A 257 -16.94 -7.04 -8.37
N TYR A 258 -16.66 -7.13 -7.06
CA TYR A 258 -17.31 -6.35 -6.02
C TYR A 258 -16.47 -5.18 -5.54
N ASP A 259 -15.16 -5.20 -5.83
CA ASP A 259 -14.24 -4.19 -5.34
C ASP A 259 -14.40 -2.90 -6.14
N GLU A 260 -14.43 -1.78 -5.42
CA GLU A 260 -14.38 -0.44 -5.99
C GLU A 260 -12.93 0.02 -6.16
N LYS A 261 -12.63 0.68 -7.29
CA LYS A 261 -11.38 1.38 -7.53
C LYS A 261 -11.64 2.78 -8.09
N VAL A 262 -11.81 3.75 -7.21
CA VAL A 262 -11.96 5.17 -7.59
C VAL A 262 -10.68 5.92 -7.26
N TYR A 263 -10.13 6.62 -8.26
CA TYR A 263 -8.97 7.48 -8.13
C TYR A 263 -9.38 8.91 -8.44
N SER A 264 -9.29 9.80 -7.44
CA SER A 264 -9.67 11.20 -7.58
C SER A 264 -8.45 12.12 -7.56
N PHE A 265 -8.49 13.16 -8.39
CA PHE A 265 -7.42 14.11 -8.60
C PHE A 265 -7.94 15.54 -8.68
N VAL A 266 -7.18 16.49 -8.15
CA VAL A 266 -7.41 17.93 -8.26
C VAL A 266 -6.11 18.56 -8.74
N ASN A 267 -6.11 19.21 -9.90
CA ASN A 267 -4.91 19.83 -10.50
C ASN A 267 -3.72 18.85 -10.51
N ASN A 268 -3.94 17.62 -11.00
CA ASN A 268 -2.98 16.51 -11.04
C ASN A 268 -2.51 15.96 -9.67
N ILE A 269 -3.02 16.49 -8.56
CA ILE A 269 -2.71 16.03 -7.21
C ILE A 269 -3.74 14.98 -6.79
N ARG A 270 -3.24 13.83 -6.34
CA ARG A 270 -4.09 12.73 -5.88
C ARG A 270 -4.79 13.10 -4.56
N THR A 271 -6.09 12.92 -4.50
CA THR A 271 -6.90 13.12 -3.29
C THR A 271 -7.30 11.77 -2.69
N PRO A 272 -6.43 11.08 -1.92
CA PRO A 272 -6.71 9.75 -1.39
C PRO A 272 -7.93 9.69 -0.46
N ASN A 273 -8.30 10.82 0.15
CA ASN A 273 -9.46 10.92 1.04
C ASN A 273 -10.68 11.50 0.31
N GLY A 274 -10.64 11.58 -1.03
CA GLY A 274 -11.71 12.08 -1.88
C GLY A 274 -11.91 13.59 -1.76
N GLY A 275 -13.15 14.03 -1.67
CA GLY A 275 -13.49 15.44 -1.56
C GLY A 275 -14.82 15.79 -2.22
N THR A 276 -15.06 17.08 -2.36
CA THR A 276 -16.31 17.60 -2.93
C THR A 276 -16.54 17.18 -4.39
N HIS A 277 -15.48 17.09 -5.20
CA HIS A 277 -15.50 16.59 -6.58
C HIS A 277 -15.92 15.12 -6.66
N GLU A 278 -15.27 14.25 -5.89
CA GLU A 278 -15.60 12.81 -5.87
C GLU A 278 -17.02 12.57 -5.34
N ALA A 279 -17.41 13.28 -4.28
CA ALA A 279 -18.78 13.23 -3.75
C ALA A 279 -19.82 13.70 -4.78
N GLY A 280 -19.47 14.69 -5.61
CA GLY A 280 -20.30 15.17 -6.73
C GLY A 280 -20.48 14.10 -7.80
N PHE A 281 -19.37 13.49 -8.25
CA PHE A 281 -19.38 12.38 -9.20
C PHE A 281 -20.25 11.21 -8.70
N ARG A 282 -20.00 10.73 -7.47
CA ARG A 282 -20.77 9.63 -6.87
C ARG A 282 -22.26 9.94 -6.79
N ALA A 283 -22.62 11.15 -6.39
CA ALA A 283 -24.02 11.58 -6.32
C ALA A 283 -24.67 11.67 -7.71
N GLY A 284 -23.91 12.09 -8.73
CA GLY A 284 -24.36 12.11 -10.13
C GLY A 284 -24.61 10.70 -10.65
N LEU A 285 -23.63 9.81 -10.51
CA LEU A 285 -23.68 8.41 -10.92
C LEU A 285 -24.86 7.66 -10.27
N THR A 286 -25.01 7.79 -8.95
CA THR A 286 -26.13 7.18 -8.20
C THR A 286 -27.48 7.62 -8.74
N ARG A 287 -27.61 8.92 -9.05
CA ARG A 287 -28.84 9.50 -9.56
C ARG A 287 -29.17 9.01 -10.97
N VAL A 288 -28.20 8.90 -11.86
CA VAL A 288 -28.40 8.37 -13.23
C VAL A 288 -28.89 6.92 -13.18
N ILE A 289 -28.19 6.07 -12.42
CA ILE A 289 -28.55 4.65 -12.29
C ILE A 289 -29.96 4.49 -11.70
N SER A 290 -30.27 5.25 -10.64
CA SER A 290 -31.58 5.21 -10.00
C SER A 290 -32.71 5.67 -10.93
N ASN A 291 -32.50 6.78 -11.65
CA ASN A 291 -33.50 7.32 -12.58
C ASN A 291 -33.72 6.38 -13.77
N TYR A 292 -32.64 5.82 -14.32
CA TYR A 292 -32.74 4.85 -15.41
C TYR A 292 -33.51 3.60 -14.98
N ASN A 293 -33.27 3.09 -13.76
CA ASN A 293 -34.04 1.98 -13.21
C ASN A 293 -35.54 2.32 -13.05
N ALA A 294 -35.87 3.48 -12.52
CA ALA A 294 -37.28 3.89 -12.35
C ALA A 294 -38.04 3.95 -13.70
N GLN A 295 -37.37 4.42 -14.76
CA GLN A 295 -37.95 4.53 -16.10
C GLN A 295 -38.00 3.18 -16.83
N ASN A 296 -36.88 2.44 -16.85
CA ASN A 296 -36.67 1.29 -17.74
C ASN A 296 -36.65 -0.08 -17.04
N GLY A 297 -36.60 -0.11 -15.71
CA GLY A 297 -36.52 -1.34 -14.92
C GLY A 297 -37.81 -2.17 -14.94
N ALA A 298 -37.71 -3.43 -14.54
CA ALA A 298 -38.87 -4.30 -14.39
C ALA A 298 -39.81 -3.79 -13.29
N ALA A 299 -41.12 -3.98 -13.42
CA ALA A 299 -42.11 -3.44 -12.48
C ALA A 299 -41.84 -3.77 -11.00
N LYS A 300 -41.23 -4.93 -10.70
CA LYS A 300 -40.86 -5.34 -9.33
C LYS A 300 -39.58 -4.68 -8.80
N GLU A 301 -38.78 -4.08 -9.67
CA GLU A 301 -37.45 -3.53 -9.39
C GLU A 301 -37.45 -1.99 -9.42
N LYS A 302 -38.45 -1.36 -10.05
CA LYS A 302 -38.56 0.10 -10.17
C LYS A 302 -38.52 0.84 -8.83
N ASP A 303 -39.10 0.25 -7.79
CA ASP A 303 -39.16 0.84 -6.44
C ASP A 303 -37.98 0.44 -5.53
N THR A 304 -37.03 -0.35 -6.05
CA THR A 304 -35.85 -0.73 -5.26
C THR A 304 -34.96 0.48 -5.04
N LYS A 305 -34.71 0.82 -3.77
CA LYS A 305 -33.86 1.95 -3.40
C LYS A 305 -32.39 1.59 -3.57
N ILE A 306 -31.76 2.16 -4.60
CA ILE A 306 -30.32 2.04 -4.88
C ILE A 306 -29.57 3.14 -4.09
N SER A 307 -28.58 2.73 -3.29
CA SER A 307 -27.66 3.63 -2.58
C SER A 307 -26.37 3.86 -3.38
N GLY A 308 -25.55 4.82 -2.95
CA GLY A 308 -24.24 5.04 -3.56
C GLY A 308 -23.31 3.82 -3.46
N GLU A 309 -23.35 3.11 -2.33
CA GLU A 309 -22.58 1.88 -2.13
C GLU A 309 -22.97 0.78 -3.12
N ASP A 310 -24.26 0.66 -3.45
CA ASP A 310 -24.73 -0.31 -4.43
C ASP A 310 -24.20 0.01 -5.85
N THR A 311 -23.98 1.29 -6.14
CA THR A 311 -23.41 1.72 -7.42
C THR A 311 -21.89 1.60 -7.47
N SER A 312 -21.23 1.46 -6.33
CA SER A 312 -19.78 1.31 -6.24
C SER A 312 -19.28 -0.09 -6.56
N GLU A 313 -20.10 -1.14 -6.44
CA GLU A 313 -19.67 -2.52 -6.70
C GLU A 313 -19.12 -2.69 -8.12
N GLY A 314 -17.85 -3.06 -8.23
CA GLY A 314 -17.14 -3.29 -9.49
C GLY A 314 -16.89 -2.05 -10.34
N LEU A 315 -17.06 -0.85 -9.77
CA LEU A 315 -16.74 0.42 -10.41
C LEU A 315 -15.22 0.64 -10.44
N ILE A 316 -14.68 0.94 -11.61
CA ILE A 316 -13.35 1.53 -11.76
C ILE A 316 -13.53 2.92 -12.36
N ALA A 317 -13.02 3.95 -11.69
CA ALA A 317 -13.15 5.32 -12.18
C ALA A 317 -11.94 6.19 -11.86
N VAL A 318 -11.67 7.14 -12.74
CA VAL A 318 -10.72 8.24 -12.56
C VAL A 318 -11.52 9.54 -12.63
N VAL A 319 -11.45 10.35 -11.58
CA VAL A 319 -12.15 11.64 -11.46
C VAL A 319 -11.11 12.75 -11.34
N SER A 320 -10.79 13.43 -12.44
CA SER A 320 -9.82 14.53 -12.46
C SER A 320 -10.52 15.87 -12.60
N VAL A 321 -10.27 16.79 -11.68
CA VAL A 321 -10.82 18.15 -11.74
C VAL A 321 -9.71 19.20 -11.74
N ARG A 322 -9.93 20.28 -12.48
CA ARG A 322 -9.05 21.45 -12.58
C ARG A 322 -9.79 22.63 -11.95
N VAL A 323 -9.30 23.07 -10.78
CA VAL A 323 -9.91 24.11 -9.95
C VAL A 323 -8.91 25.27 -9.80
N PRO A 324 -9.30 26.52 -10.11
CA PRO A 324 -8.38 27.68 -10.03
C PRO A 324 -7.83 27.94 -8.62
N GLU A 325 -8.69 27.86 -7.60
CA GLU A 325 -8.31 28.08 -6.19
C GLU A 325 -8.76 26.88 -5.33
N PRO A 326 -8.05 25.74 -5.41
CA PRO A 326 -8.36 24.58 -4.59
C PRO A 326 -8.09 24.87 -3.11
N GLN A 327 -9.01 24.47 -2.27
CA GLN A 327 -8.88 24.47 -0.82
C GLN A 327 -8.86 23.03 -0.35
N PHE A 328 -7.75 22.61 0.24
CA PHE A 328 -7.60 21.25 0.75
C PHE A 328 -7.76 21.21 2.27
N GLU A 329 -8.29 20.09 2.79
CA GLU A 329 -8.25 19.79 4.22
C GLU A 329 -6.83 19.35 4.59
N GLY A 330 -6.08 20.25 5.25
CA GLY A 330 -4.72 19.99 5.72
C GLY A 330 -3.63 20.08 4.63
N GLN A 331 -2.38 20.05 5.06
CA GLN A 331 -1.22 20.27 4.18
C GLN A 331 -0.99 19.15 3.18
N THR A 332 -1.34 17.90 3.51
CA THR A 332 -1.11 16.73 2.64
C THR A 332 -1.99 16.70 1.40
N LYS A 333 -2.79 17.75 1.16
CA LYS A 333 -3.72 17.92 0.03
C LYS A 333 -4.63 16.70 -0.18
N GLY A 334 -4.97 16.02 0.92
CA GLY A 334 -5.60 14.69 0.87
C GLY A 334 -7.07 14.71 0.47
N LYS A 335 -7.77 15.83 0.71
CA LYS A 335 -9.21 15.98 0.48
C LYS A 335 -9.57 17.39 0.01
N LEU A 336 -10.39 17.50 -1.04
CA LEU A 336 -10.89 18.78 -1.55
C LEU A 336 -12.07 19.30 -0.71
N GLY A 337 -11.97 20.56 -0.28
CA GLY A 337 -12.95 21.24 0.58
C GLY A 337 -13.83 22.29 -0.12
N ASN A 338 -13.58 22.65 -1.39
CA ASN A 338 -14.39 23.65 -2.10
C ASN A 338 -15.83 23.14 -2.29
N THR A 339 -16.77 23.66 -1.51
CA THR A 339 -18.16 23.17 -1.45
C THR A 339 -18.93 23.36 -2.77
N TYR A 340 -18.61 24.40 -3.54
CA TYR A 340 -19.25 24.70 -4.82
C TYR A 340 -18.89 23.71 -5.94
N VAL A 341 -17.77 22.98 -5.83
CA VAL A 341 -17.35 21.99 -6.84
C VAL A 341 -18.33 20.80 -6.91
N ARG A 342 -18.86 20.37 -5.75
CA ARG A 342 -19.77 19.22 -5.66
C ARG A 342 -21.01 19.33 -6.56
N PRO A 343 -21.85 20.38 -6.47
CA PRO A 343 -23.05 20.49 -7.28
C PRO A 343 -22.75 20.60 -8.78
N LEU A 344 -21.62 21.22 -9.16
CA LEU A 344 -21.21 21.35 -10.57
C LEU A 344 -20.85 19.99 -11.18
N VAL A 345 -19.97 19.24 -10.52
CA VAL A 345 -19.57 17.89 -10.96
C VAL A 345 -20.78 16.95 -10.98
N GLN A 346 -21.64 17.03 -9.95
CA GLN A 346 -22.87 16.22 -9.88
C GLN A 346 -23.80 16.47 -11.07
N LYS A 347 -24.01 17.74 -11.43
CA LYS A 347 -24.91 18.12 -12.54
C LYS A 347 -24.41 17.57 -13.88
N SER A 348 -23.16 17.83 -14.25
CA SER A 348 -22.64 17.34 -15.52
C SER A 348 -22.48 15.83 -15.57
N THR A 349 -22.05 15.20 -14.47
CA THR A 349 -22.01 13.74 -14.39
C THR A 349 -23.38 13.17 -14.68
N TYR A 350 -24.44 13.76 -14.10
CA TYR A 350 -25.81 13.32 -14.37
C TYR A 350 -26.22 13.51 -15.83
N GLU A 351 -26.00 14.69 -16.41
CA GLU A 351 -26.40 15.02 -17.78
C GLU A 351 -25.69 14.12 -18.82
N LEU A 352 -24.37 14.00 -18.71
CA LEU A 352 -23.55 13.29 -19.70
C LEU A 352 -23.71 11.77 -19.59
N LEU A 353 -23.81 11.21 -18.37
CA LEU A 353 -24.09 9.79 -18.20
C LEU A 353 -25.53 9.43 -18.56
N SER A 354 -26.51 10.32 -18.35
CA SER A 354 -27.88 10.07 -18.81
C SER A 354 -27.91 9.92 -20.33
N LYS A 355 -27.24 10.83 -21.05
CA LYS A 355 -27.07 10.74 -22.50
C LYS A 355 -26.38 9.44 -22.91
N TYR A 356 -25.29 9.07 -22.24
CA TYR A 356 -24.59 7.80 -22.48
C TYR A 356 -25.52 6.59 -22.32
N PHE A 357 -26.35 6.58 -21.27
CA PHE A 357 -27.27 5.47 -20.97
C PHE A 357 -28.40 5.36 -22.00
N GLU A 358 -28.85 6.48 -22.56
CA GLU A 358 -29.82 6.51 -23.66
C GLU A 358 -29.21 6.01 -24.97
N GLU A 359 -27.97 6.39 -25.28
CA GLU A 359 -27.25 5.95 -26.49
C GLU A 359 -26.77 4.50 -26.41
N ASN A 360 -26.49 3.99 -25.20
CA ASN A 360 -25.92 2.66 -24.95
C ASN A 360 -26.80 1.81 -24.01
N PRO A 361 -28.03 1.43 -24.43
CA PRO A 361 -29.00 0.78 -23.56
C PRO A 361 -28.58 -0.62 -23.08
N ILE A 362 -27.71 -1.33 -23.82
CA ILE A 362 -27.20 -2.64 -23.42
C ILE A 362 -26.29 -2.51 -22.19
N GLU A 363 -25.33 -1.57 -22.24
CA GLU A 363 -24.41 -1.31 -21.15
C GLU A 363 -25.13 -0.69 -19.95
N ALA A 364 -26.04 0.26 -20.19
CA ALA A 364 -26.86 0.87 -19.14
C ALA A 364 -27.65 -0.19 -18.35
N LYS A 365 -28.30 -1.13 -19.05
CA LYS A 365 -29.01 -2.25 -18.41
C LYS A 365 -28.07 -3.15 -17.61
N ALA A 366 -26.87 -3.43 -18.12
CA ALA A 366 -25.89 -4.25 -17.41
C ALA A 366 -25.40 -3.58 -16.11
N ILE A 367 -25.08 -2.30 -16.16
CA ILE A 367 -24.68 -1.49 -14.99
C ILE A 367 -25.82 -1.47 -13.95
N VAL A 368 -27.03 -1.14 -14.38
CA VAL A 368 -28.21 -1.07 -13.48
C VAL A 368 -28.52 -2.44 -12.87
N ALA A 369 -28.46 -3.53 -13.65
CA ALA A 369 -28.66 -4.87 -13.14
C ALA A 369 -27.63 -5.22 -12.07
N LYS A 370 -26.37 -4.83 -12.24
CA LYS A 370 -25.31 -5.02 -11.25
C LYS A 370 -25.61 -4.25 -9.96
N SER A 371 -25.97 -2.97 -10.05
CA SER A 371 -26.36 -2.17 -8.88
C SER A 371 -27.63 -2.70 -8.19
N LEU A 372 -28.60 -3.23 -8.94
CA LEU A 372 -29.77 -3.89 -8.36
C LEU A 372 -29.42 -5.18 -7.62
N MET A 373 -28.47 -5.97 -8.15
CA MET A 373 -27.96 -7.15 -7.45
C MET A 373 -27.27 -6.76 -6.14
N ALA A 374 -26.47 -5.69 -6.14
CA ALA A 374 -25.85 -5.13 -4.94
C ALA A 374 -26.92 -4.68 -3.91
N ALA A 375 -27.91 -3.89 -4.35
CA ALA A 375 -29.02 -3.42 -3.52
C ALA A 375 -29.82 -4.58 -2.90
N ARG A 376 -30.12 -5.62 -3.68
CA ARG A 376 -30.76 -6.85 -3.20
C ARG A 376 -29.91 -7.58 -2.16
N GLY A 377 -28.61 -7.67 -2.40
CA GLY A 377 -27.65 -8.21 -1.45
C GLY A 377 -27.67 -7.43 -0.13
N ARG A 378 -27.62 -6.10 -0.19
CA ARG A 378 -27.70 -5.22 0.98
C ARG A 378 -29.01 -5.37 1.73
N GLU A 379 -30.16 -5.42 1.03
CA GLU A 379 -31.46 -5.66 1.66
C GLU A 379 -31.57 -7.06 2.28
N ALA A 380 -31.05 -8.09 1.60
CA ALA A 380 -31.00 -9.45 2.14
C ALA A 380 -30.11 -9.52 3.38
N ALA A 381 -28.96 -8.84 3.37
CA ALA A 381 -28.07 -8.70 4.53
C ALA A 381 -28.74 -7.93 5.67
N LYS A 382 -29.49 -6.87 5.36
CA LYS A 382 -30.28 -6.12 6.36
C LYS A 382 -31.38 -6.99 6.96
N LYS A 383 -32.14 -7.72 6.16
CA LYS A 383 -33.17 -8.66 6.61
C LYS A 383 -32.57 -9.80 7.44
N ALA A 384 -31.42 -10.35 7.03
CA ALA A 384 -30.70 -11.36 7.79
C ALA A 384 -30.27 -10.81 9.16
N ARG A 385 -29.68 -9.59 9.21
CA ARG A 385 -29.35 -8.90 10.46
C ARG A 385 -30.56 -8.63 11.34
N GLU A 386 -31.67 -8.17 10.77
CA GLU A 386 -32.92 -7.92 11.50
C GLU A 386 -33.55 -9.22 12.03
N LEU A 387 -33.48 -10.32 11.29
CA LEU A 387 -33.90 -11.64 11.75
C LEU A 387 -33.05 -12.13 12.93
N THR A 388 -31.74 -11.90 12.88
CA THR A 388 -30.83 -12.18 14.00
C THR A 388 -31.19 -11.30 15.22
N ARG A 389 -31.40 -9.99 15.03
CA ARG A 389 -31.84 -9.07 16.10
C ARG A 389 -33.23 -9.34 16.65
N ARG A 390 -34.18 -9.80 15.84
CA ARG A 390 -35.54 -10.13 16.31
C ARG A 390 -35.56 -11.39 17.17
N LYS A 391 -34.66 -12.33 16.92
CA LYS A 391 -34.40 -13.43 17.87
C LYS A 391 -33.90 -12.90 19.22
N ASP A 392 -33.06 -11.86 19.23
CA ASP A 392 -32.63 -11.19 20.47
C ASP A 392 -33.74 -10.39 21.17
N SER A 393 -34.72 -9.82 20.46
CA SER A 393 -35.75 -8.95 21.08
C SER A 393 -36.82 -9.69 21.89
N MET A 394 -36.99 -11.01 21.69
CA MET A 394 -37.91 -11.84 22.49
C MET A 394 -37.20 -12.67 23.56
N SER A 395 -35.87 -12.59 23.65
CA SER A 395 -35.09 -13.23 24.70
C SER A 395 -33.93 -12.32 25.10
N VAL A 396 -33.95 -11.78 26.31
CA VAL A 396 -32.83 -11.05 26.92
C VAL A 396 -31.50 -11.79 26.66
N GLY A 397 -30.66 -11.26 25.75
CA GLY A 397 -29.24 -11.58 25.60
C GLY A 397 -28.86 -13.05 25.38
N THR A 398 -29.35 -13.72 24.33
CA THR A 398 -28.84 -15.05 24.00
C THR A 398 -27.55 -14.94 23.18
N LEU A 399 -26.43 -14.90 23.92
CA LEU A 399 -25.12 -15.30 23.39
C LEU A 399 -25.26 -16.61 22.58
N PRO A 400 -24.42 -16.84 21.55
CA PRO A 400 -24.49 -18.05 20.75
C PRO A 400 -24.58 -19.29 21.65
N GLY A 401 -25.49 -20.22 21.40
CA GLY A 401 -25.69 -21.38 22.29
C GLY A 401 -24.44 -22.26 22.46
N LYS A 402 -23.47 -22.15 21.53
CA LYS A 402 -22.16 -22.81 21.59
C LYS A 402 -21.11 -22.04 22.39
N LEU A 403 -21.30 -20.73 22.59
CA LEU A 403 -20.35 -19.89 23.33
C LEU A 403 -20.39 -20.28 24.81
N ALA A 404 -19.27 -20.78 25.31
CA ALA A 404 -19.04 -20.81 26.74
C ALA A 404 -18.42 -19.46 27.12
N ASP A 405 -19.18 -18.57 27.73
CA ASP A 405 -18.70 -17.22 28.05
C ASP A 405 -17.83 -17.19 29.33
N CYS A 406 -17.11 -16.08 29.55
CA CYS A 406 -16.38 -15.79 30.78
C CYS A 406 -17.24 -15.02 31.80
N GLN A 407 -16.82 -15.00 33.07
CA GLN A 407 -17.55 -14.30 34.14
C GLN A 407 -17.29 -12.79 34.17
N SER A 408 -16.07 -12.37 33.82
CA SER A 408 -15.70 -10.97 33.71
C SER A 408 -16.38 -10.31 32.51
N LYS A 409 -16.63 -9.00 32.64
CA LYS A 409 -17.13 -8.13 31.57
C LYS A 409 -16.13 -7.05 31.16
N ASP A 410 -14.95 -7.05 31.77
CA ASP A 410 -13.88 -6.12 31.41
C ASP A 410 -13.13 -6.66 30.18
N ALA A 411 -13.38 -6.02 29.03
CA ALA A 411 -12.82 -6.42 27.75
C ALA A 411 -11.28 -6.48 27.74
N SER A 412 -10.61 -5.68 28.58
CA SER A 412 -9.14 -5.61 28.63
C SER A 412 -8.47 -6.89 29.13
N ILE A 413 -9.17 -7.65 29.98
CA ILE A 413 -8.69 -8.92 30.52
C ILE A 413 -9.36 -10.13 29.87
N CYS A 414 -10.51 -9.95 29.21
CA CYS A 414 -11.26 -11.05 28.65
C CYS A 414 -10.62 -11.60 27.35
N GLU A 415 -10.55 -12.92 27.27
CA GLU A 415 -10.00 -13.69 26.16
C GLU A 415 -11.10 -14.48 25.47
N LEU A 416 -11.13 -14.49 24.14
CA LEU A 416 -12.00 -15.35 23.34
C LEU A 416 -11.18 -16.35 22.54
N TYR A 417 -11.34 -17.64 22.83
CA TYR A 417 -10.72 -18.73 22.08
C TYR A 417 -11.66 -19.23 21.00
N LEU A 418 -11.24 -19.12 19.74
CA LEU A 418 -11.89 -19.72 18.58
C LEU A 418 -11.28 -21.10 18.35
N VAL A 419 -12.06 -22.16 18.58
CA VAL A 419 -11.54 -23.53 18.65
C VAL A 419 -12.11 -24.40 17.54
N GLU A 420 -11.27 -25.23 16.92
CA GLU A 420 -11.68 -26.16 15.87
C GLU A 420 -12.50 -27.35 16.43
N GLY A 421 -13.79 -27.38 16.14
CA GLY A 421 -14.68 -28.48 16.48
C GLY A 421 -15.16 -28.52 17.94
N ASP A 422 -16.26 -29.26 18.15
CA ASP A 422 -16.85 -29.44 19.49
C ASP A 422 -15.94 -30.26 20.42
N SER A 423 -15.06 -31.11 19.86
CA SER A 423 -14.15 -31.95 20.65
C SER A 423 -13.09 -31.12 21.36
N ALA A 424 -12.31 -30.32 20.62
CA ALA A 424 -11.34 -29.40 21.21
C ALA A 424 -12.05 -28.31 22.02
N GLY A 425 -13.24 -27.86 21.59
CA GLY A 425 -14.09 -26.95 22.36
C GLY A 425 -14.47 -27.50 23.76
N GLY A 426 -14.78 -28.78 23.88
CA GLY A 426 -15.06 -29.46 25.14
C GLY A 426 -13.86 -29.48 26.08
N SER A 427 -12.69 -29.88 25.56
CA SER A 427 -11.43 -29.88 26.31
C SER A 427 -11.02 -28.48 26.77
N ALA A 428 -11.10 -27.49 25.87
CA ALA A 428 -10.80 -26.09 26.18
C ALA A 428 -11.76 -25.55 27.25
N LYS A 429 -13.06 -25.86 27.17
CA LYS A 429 -14.05 -25.45 28.17
C LYS A 429 -13.75 -26.00 29.56
N MET A 430 -13.23 -27.22 29.67
CA MET A 430 -12.87 -27.83 30.95
C MET A 430 -11.54 -27.30 31.51
N GLY A 431 -10.57 -26.98 30.63
CA GLY A 431 -9.24 -26.53 31.03
C GLY A 431 -9.09 -25.03 31.27
N ARG A 432 -10.06 -24.21 30.87
CA ARG A 432 -9.98 -22.75 30.93
C ARG A 432 -10.12 -22.18 32.34
N ASP A 433 -9.59 -20.97 32.53
CA ASP A 433 -10.04 -20.10 33.59
C ASP A 433 -11.36 -19.40 33.21
N ARG A 434 -12.46 -19.86 33.81
CA ARG A 434 -13.80 -19.32 33.56
C ARG A 434 -13.96 -17.83 33.93
N VAL A 435 -13.05 -17.26 34.71
CA VAL A 435 -13.13 -15.85 35.11
C VAL A 435 -12.97 -14.94 33.89
N PHE A 436 -12.00 -15.19 33.02
CA PHE A 436 -11.69 -14.30 31.90
C PHE A 436 -11.61 -14.99 30.52
N GLN A 437 -11.66 -16.32 30.45
CA GLN A 437 -11.54 -17.03 29.17
C GLN A 437 -12.89 -17.54 28.66
N ALA A 438 -13.31 -17.07 27.49
CA ALA A 438 -14.47 -17.52 26.73
C ALA A 438 -14.03 -18.50 25.62
N ILE A 439 -14.86 -19.51 25.33
CA ILE A 439 -14.58 -20.53 24.30
C ILE A 439 -15.73 -20.54 23.29
N LEU A 440 -15.41 -20.38 22.01
CA LEU A 440 -16.34 -20.51 20.90
C LEU A 440 -15.87 -21.63 19.95
N PRO A 441 -16.49 -22.82 20.00
CA PRO A 441 -16.21 -23.90 19.07
C PRO A 441 -16.77 -23.59 17.67
N LEU A 442 -15.98 -23.87 16.64
CA LEU A 442 -16.32 -23.67 15.22
C LEU A 442 -16.50 -25.01 14.52
N LYS A 443 -17.55 -25.16 13.70
CA LYS A 443 -17.80 -26.40 12.95
C LYS A 443 -17.38 -26.33 11.49
N GLY A 444 -16.53 -27.27 11.09
CA GLY A 444 -16.10 -27.43 9.70
C GLY A 444 -15.31 -26.24 9.18
N LYS A 445 -15.10 -26.21 7.86
CA LYS A 445 -14.39 -25.11 7.20
C LYS A 445 -15.28 -23.88 7.13
N ILE A 446 -14.73 -22.75 7.54
CA ILE A 446 -15.43 -21.46 7.52
C ILE A 446 -15.67 -21.01 6.07
N LEU A 447 -16.76 -20.28 5.83
CA LEU A 447 -17.01 -19.68 4.53
C LEU A 447 -15.87 -18.70 4.17
N ASN A 448 -15.27 -18.87 3.00
CA ASN A 448 -14.29 -17.91 2.49
C ASN A 448 -14.96 -16.58 2.17
N VAL A 449 -14.69 -15.57 3.00
CA VAL A 449 -15.31 -14.24 2.89
C VAL A 449 -14.73 -13.39 1.76
N GLU A 450 -13.52 -13.68 1.29
CA GLU A 450 -12.89 -12.96 0.17
C GLU A 450 -13.71 -13.07 -1.12
N LYS A 451 -14.39 -14.21 -1.29
CA LYS A 451 -15.20 -14.52 -2.48
C LYS A 451 -16.71 -14.44 -2.23
N ALA A 452 -17.14 -13.97 -1.06
CA ALA A 452 -18.54 -14.00 -0.66
C ALA A 452 -19.06 -12.60 -0.32
N ARG A 453 -20.29 -12.30 -0.76
CA ARG A 453 -21.00 -11.07 -0.38
C ARG A 453 -21.48 -11.12 1.07
N LEU A 454 -21.69 -9.94 1.67
CA LEU A 454 -22.09 -9.79 3.06
C LEU A 454 -23.37 -10.57 3.42
N ASP A 455 -24.34 -10.69 2.52
CA ASP A 455 -25.58 -11.44 2.77
C ASP A 455 -25.33 -12.95 2.93
N LYS A 456 -24.42 -13.52 2.13
CA LYS A 456 -24.00 -14.91 2.22
C LYS A 456 -23.16 -15.16 3.47
N ILE A 457 -22.32 -14.19 3.83
CA ILE A 457 -21.53 -14.19 5.06
C ILE A 457 -22.45 -14.23 6.29
N LEU A 458 -23.47 -13.37 6.34
CA LEU A 458 -24.43 -13.29 7.44
C LEU A 458 -25.42 -14.47 7.50
N LYS A 459 -25.54 -15.26 6.44
CA LYS A 459 -26.27 -16.54 6.47
C LYS A 459 -25.43 -17.68 7.05
N SER A 460 -24.11 -17.51 7.17
CA SER A 460 -23.25 -18.49 7.83
C SER A 460 -23.45 -18.42 9.34
N GLU A 461 -23.83 -19.55 9.92
CA GLU A 461 -24.05 -19.66 11.37
C GLU A 461 -22.75 -19.41 12.15
N GLU A 462 -21.63 -19.99 11.71
CA GLU A 462 -20.34 -19.84 12.37
C GLU A 462 -19.85 -18.39 12.39
N ILE A 463 -19.99 -17.67 11.26
CA ILE A 463 -19.62 -16.26 11.19
C ILE A 463 -20.57 -15.40 12.04
N THR A 464 -21.87 -15.68 11.99
CA THR A 464 -22.85 -14.96 12.81
C THR A 464 -22.57 -15.16 14.30
N ASN A 465 -22.27 -16.39 14.71
CA ASN A 465 -21.91 -16.71 16.10
C ASN A 465 -20.65 -15.94 16.54
N MET A 466 -19.62 -15.84 15.69
CA MET A 466 -18.42 -15.04 15.99
C MET A 466 -18.75 -13.55 16.16
N ILE A 467 -19.54 -12.98 15.24
CA ILE A 467 -19.93 -11.55 15.30
C ILE A 467 -20.74 -11.28 16.58
N THR A 468 -21.71 -12.14 16.89
CA THR A 468 -22.52 -12.02 18.11
C THR A 468 -21.68 -12.18 19.37
N ALA A 469 -20.73 -13.14 19.39
CA ALA A 469 -19.82 -13.32 20.52
C ALA A 469 -18.99 -12.06 20.77
N MET A 470 -18.36 -11.49 19.73
CA MET A 470 -17.53 -10.30 19.85
C MET A 470 -18.31 -9.03 20.26
N GLY A 471 -19.60 -8.93 19.88
CA GLY A 471 -20.50 -7.87 20.32
C GLY A 471 -20.31 -6.50 19.64
N CYS A 472 -19.32 -6.37 18.76
CA CYS A 472 -18.95 -5.12 18.08
C CYS A 472 -19.69 -4.88 16.76
N GLY A 473 -20.53 -5.80 16.28
CA GLY A 473 -21.23 -5.65 14.99
C GLY A 473 -20.32 -5.88 13.78
N ILE A 474 -20.80 -5.58 12.58
CA ILE A 474 -20.06 -5.73 11.32
C ILE A 474 -20.49 -4.68 10.28
N GLY A 475 -19.57 -4.22 9.44
CA GLY A 475 -19.84 -3.23 8.39
C GLY A 475 -20.26 -1.88 8.99
N GLU A 476 -21.36 -1.30 8.52
CA GLU A 476 -21.87 0.00 9.00
C GLU A 476 -22.24 0.01 10.49
N GLU A 477 -22.55 -1.15 11.09
CA GLU A 477 -22.89 -1.26 12.52
C GLU A 477 -21.67 -1.57 13.38
N TYR A 478 -20.49 -1.66 12.78
CA TYR A 478 -19.26 -1.95 13.50
C TYR A 478 -18.93 -0.81 14.45
N ASN A 479 -18.90 -1.13 15.74
CA ASN A 479 -18.47 -0.25 16.80
C ASN A 479 -17.43 -0.97 17.65
N GLU A 480 -16.21 -0.49 17.54
CA GLU A 480 -15.06 -1.05 18.23
C GLU A 480 -15.16 -0.95 19.77
N ASP A 481 -15.74 0.13 20.30
CA ASP A 481 -15.87 0.34 21.75
C ASP A 481 -16.78 -0.70 22.41
N LYS A 482 -17.56 -1.43 21.60
CA LYS A 482 -18.42 -2.53 22.06
C LYS A 482 -17.73 -3.91 21.98
N LEU A 483 -16.47 -3.97 21.57
CA LEU A 483 -15.73 -5.23 21.50
C LEU A 483 -15.58 -5.82 22.91
N ARG A 484 -16.05 -7.06 23.08
CA ARG A 484 -16.12 -7.71 24.40
C ARG A 484 -14.81 -8.36 24.86
N TYR A 485 -13.87 -8.57 23.95
CA TYR A 485 -12.61 -9.28 24.22
C TYR A 485 -11.45 -8.56 23.51
N HIS A 486 -10.48 -8.04 24.25
CA HIS A 486 -9.26 -7.43 23.69
C HIS A 486 -8.19 -8.46 23.32
N LYS A 487 -8.46 -9.74 23.58
CA LYS A 487 -7.65 -10.85 23.12
C LYS A 487 -8.54 -11.89 22.45
N ILE A 488 -8.38 -12.05 21.14
CA ILE A 488 -9.06 -13.07 20.35
C ILE A 488 -7.98 -14.03 19.89
N ILE A 489 -8.08 -15.29 20.32
CA ILE A 489 -7.06 -16.32 20.16
C ILE A 489 -7.61 -17.40 19.24
N ILE A 490 -6.98 -17.58 18.09
CA ILE A 490 -7.30 -18.69 17.18
C ILE A 490 -6.52 -19.92 17.65
N MET A 491 -7.23 -20.98 18.00
CA MET A 491 -6.67 -22.25 18.46
C MET A 491 -7.18 -23.39 17.57
N THR A 492 -6.43 -23.64 16.50
CA THR A 492 -6.69 -24.71 15.51
C THR A 492 -5.68 -25.84 15.67
N ASP A 493 -5.99 -27.00 15.12
CA ASP A 493 -5.08 -28.15 15.17
C ASP A 493 -3.85 -27.92 14.27
N ALA A 494 -2.73 -28.53 14.63
CA ALA A 494 -1.45 -28.42 13.92
C ALA A 494 -1.41 -29.35 12.69
N ASP A 495 -2.47 -29.31 11.87
CA ASP A 495 -2.58 -30.06 10.63
C ASP A 495 -2.93 -29.14 9.44
N VAL A 496 -3.13 -29.75 8.26
CA VAL A 496 -3.44 -29.04 7.03
C VAL A 496 -4.83 -28.37 7.06
N ASP A 497 -5.79 -28.95 7.79
CA ASP A 497 -7.14 -28.42 7.89
C ASP A 497 -7.20 -27.26 8.88
N GLY A 498 -6.51 -27.35 10.01
CA GLY A 498 -6.33 -26.27 10.97
C GLY A 498 -5.61 -25.07 10.35
N SER A 499 -4.55 -25.31 9.58
CA SER A 499 -3.86 -24.25 8.81
C SER A 499 -4.78 -23.54 7.80
N HIS A 500 -5.70 -24.29 7.18
CA HIS A 500 -6.69 -23.73 6.26
C HIS A 500 -7.75 -22.90 7.02
N ILE A 501 -8.28 -23.40 8.13
CA ILE A 501 -9.23 -22.66 8.98
C ILE A 501 -8.59 -21.36 9.51
N GLN A 502 -7.35 -21.44 9.97
CA GLN A 502 -6.57 -20.29 10.40
C GLN A 502 -6.48 -19.22 9.30
N THR A 503 -6.18 -19.63 8.05
CA THR A 503 -6.13 -18.72 6.90
C THR A 503 -7.48 -18.04 6.63
N LEU A 504 -8.58 -18.80 6.72
CA LEU A 504 -9.94 -18.27 6.52
C LEU A 504 -10.33 -17.27 7.61
N LEU A 505 -9.98 -17.56 8.87
CA LEU A 505 -10.20 -16.65 10.00
C LEU A 505 -9.37 -15.37 9.85
N LEU A 506 -8.09 -15.49 9.53
CA LEU A 506 -7.22 -14.33 9.29
C LEU A 506 -7.78 -13.44 8.18
N THR A 507 -8.25 -14.05 7.09
CA THR A 507 -8.91 -13.33 5.99
C THR A 507 -10.17 -12.61 6.46
N PHE A 508 -10.99 -13.25 7.28
CA PHE A 508 -12.19 -12.66 7.87
C PHE A 508 -11.88 -11.45 8.76
N PHE A 509 -10.93 -11.57 9.68
CA PHE A 509 -10.51 -10.46 10.53
C PHE A 509 -9.89 -9.33 9.70
N PHE A 510 -9.05 -9.65 8.71
CA PHE A 510 -8.44 -8.64 7.86
C PHE A 510 -9.46 -7.84 7.04
N ARG A 511 -10.48 -8.51 6.49
CA ARG A 511 -11.50 -7.87 5.65
C ARG A 511 -12.54 -7.07 6.44
N HIS A 512 -12.96 -7.56 7.61
CA HIS A 512 -14.10 -6.97 8.33
C HIS A 512 -13.77 -6.36 9.69
N PHE A 513 -12.61 -6.68 10.27
CA PHE A 513 -12.21 -6.29 11.63
C PHE A 513 -10.75 -5.82 11.67
N ARG A 514 -10.34 -5.04 10.67
CA ARG A 514 -8.94 -4.61 10.50
C ARG A 514 -8.36 -3.90 11.73
N SER A 515 -9.17 -3.09 12.41
CA SER A 515 -8.80 -2.42 13.67
C SER A 515 -8.38 -3.38 14.79
N VAL A 516 -8.99 -4.57 14.87
CA VAL A 516 -8.62 -5.62 15.84
C VAL A 516 -7.19 -6.09 15.60
N ILE A 517 -6.77 -6.17 14.34
CA ILE A 517 -5.39 -6.52 13.96
C ILE A 517 -4.44 -5.36 14.25
N GLU A 518 -4.81 -4.14 13.85
CA GLU A 518 -3.97 -2.94 14.01
C GLU A 518 -3.70 -2.59 15.49
N LYS A 519 -4.64 -2.89 16.39
CA LYS A 519 -4.44 -2.74 17.85
C LYS A 519 -3.75 -3.93 18.51
N GLY A 520 -3.46 -5.00 17.77
CA GLY A 520 -2.80 -6.19 18.30
C GLY A 520 -3.70 -7.03 19.21
N TYR A 521 -5.00 -7.12 18.92
CA TYR A 521 -5.95 -7.92 19.70
C TYR A 521 -6.12 -9.36 19.17
N LEU A 522 -5.63 -9.67 17.97
CA LEU A 522 -5.72 -11.00 17.36
C LEU A 522 -4.42 -11.80 17.58
N TYR A 523 -4.57 -13.04 18.07
CA TYR A 523 -3.47 -13.92 18.44
C TYR A 523 -3.67 -15.32 17.83
N LEU A 524 -2.57 -16.04 17.67
CA LEU A 524 -2.54 -17.45 17.27
C LEU A 524 -2.00 -18.27 18.44
N ALA A 525 -2.72 -19.30 18.87
CA ALA A 525 -2.22 -20.24 19.86
C ALA A 525 -1.08 -21.08 19.26
N GLN A 526 -0.04 -21.34 20.06
CA GLN A 526 1.06 -22.24 19.69
C GLN A 526 1.07 -23.44 20.65
N PRO A 527 0.23 -24.47 20.40
CA PRO A 527 0.24 -25.68 21.20
C PRO A 527 1.55 -26.46 21.02
N PRO A 528 1.95 -27.30 21.99
CA PRO A 528 3.12 -28.16 21.84
C PRO A 528 2.88 -29.20 20.74
N LEU A 529 3.90 -29.44 19.91
CA LEU A 529 3.86 -30.42 18.82
C LEU A 529 4.19 -31.84 19.32
N TYR A 530 5.08 -31.96 20.31
CA TYR A 530 5.56 -33.24 20.82
C TYR A 530 5.36 -33.38 22.33
N ARG A 531 5.17 -34.63 22.76
CA ARG A 531 5.17 -35.03 24.16
C ARG A 531 6.10 -36.21 24.37
N TYR A 532 7.18 -35.99 25.12
CA TYR A 532 8.08 -37.05 25.56
C TYR A 532 7.65 -37.57 26.93
N LYS A 533 7.56 -38.90 27.06
CA LYS A 533 7.19 -39.57 28.31
C LYS A 533 8.11 -40.76 28.59
N LYS A 534 8.91 -40.69 29.65
CA LYS A 534 9.75 -41.79 30.15
C LYS A 534 9.51 -41.98 31.65
N GLY A 535 8.82 -43.07 32.00
CA GLY A 535 8.39 -43.33 33.37
C GLY A 535 7.47 -42.22 33.89
N LYS A 536 7.91 -41.50 34.92
CA LYS A 536 7.20 -40.35 35.54
C LYS A 536 7.56 -38.99 34.92
N LYS A 537 8.60 -38.91 34.07
CA LYS A 537 9.04 -37.64 33.44
C LYS A 537 8.21 -37.40 32.18
N GLU A 538 7.49 -36.29 32.13
CA GLU A 538 6.70 -35.83 30.98
C GLU A 538 7.16 -34.42 30.60
N ILE A 539 7.56 -34.24 29.33
CA ILE A 539 8.04 -32.97 28.79
C ILE A 539 7.34 -32.72 27.45
N TYR A 540 6.96 -31.46 27.21
CA TYR A 540 6.31 -31.02 25.98
C TYR A 540 7.27 -30.14 25.19
N PHE A 541 7.32 -30.33 23.87
CA PHE A 541 8.15 -29.54 22.96
C PHE A 541 7.29 -28.86 21.91
N LYS A 542 7.62 -27.61 21.59
CA LYS A 542 6.85 -26.81 20.62
C LYS A 542 7.20 -27.10 19.17
N ASP A 543 8.44 -27.54 18.93
CA ASP A 543 9.00 -27.75 17.60
C ASP A 543 10.00 -28.91 17.60
N ASP A 544 10.38 -29.35 16.40
CA ASP A 544 11.36 -30.43 16.19
C ASP A 544 12.70 -30.12 16.85
N ARG A 545 13.12 -28.86 16.78
CA ARG A 545 14.42 -28.42 17.30
C ARG A 545 14.52 -28.65 18.81
N GLN A 546 13.52 -28.22 19.58
CA GLN A 546 13.51 -28.42 21.03
C GLN A 546 13.47 -29.91 21.39
N MET A 547 12.75 -30.72 20.62
CA MET A 547 12.72 -32.16 20.82
C MET A 547 14.10 -32.79 20.53
N ASN A 548 14.70 -32.46 19.39
CA ASN A 548 15.99 -33.01 18.96
C ASN A 548 17.11 -32.61 19.92
N ASP A 549 17.17 -31.35 20.34
CA ASP A 549 18.13 -30.88 21.34
C ASP A 549 18.05 -31.72 22.63
N PHE A 550 16.83 -31.96 23.12
CA PHE A 550 16.61 -32.78 24.30
C PHE A 550 17.01 -34.25 24.08
N LEU A 551 16.67 -34.83 22.93
CA LEU A 551 17.02 -36.21 22.60
C LEU A 551 18.53 -36.41 22.46
N ILE A 552 19.24 -35.44 21.87
CA ILE A 552 20.69 -35.44 21.73
C ILE A 552 21.35 -35.40 23.11
N GLU A 553 20.95 -34.47 23.97
CA GLU A 553 21.49 -34.34 25.33
C GLU A 553 21.29 -35.63 26.14
N ASN A 554 20.07 -36.19 26.13
CA ASN A 554 19.77 -37.40 26.92
C ASN A 554 20.31 -38.69 26.27
N GLY A 555 20.56 -38.69 24.96
CA GLY A 555 21.14 -39.82 24.23
C GLY A 555 22.65 -39.95 24.47
N ILE A 556 23.36 -38.83 24.52
CA ILE A 556 24.82 -38.79 24.70
C ILE A 556 25.23 -39.16 26.13
N GLU A 557 24.38 -38.97 27.14
CA GLU A 557 24.61 -39.50 28.49
C GLU A 557 24.86 -41.03 28.52
N SER A 558 24.41 -41.77 27.50
CA SER A 558 24.60 -43.21 27.39
C SER A 558 25.81 -43.66 26.55
N LEU A 559 26.58 -42.72 26.00
CA LEU A 559 27.78 -42.98 25.18
C LEU A 559 29.05 -42.79 26.04
N GLU A 560 29.83 -43.85 26.22
CA GLU A 560 31.16 -43.78 26.82
C GLU A 560 32.22 -43.58 25.73
N GLU A 561 32.54 -42.32 25.40
CA GLU A 561 33.60 -41.97 24.45
C GLU A 561 34.78 -41.34 25.21
N GLN A 562 35.97 -41.93 25.09
CA GLN A 562 37.15 -41.50 25.89
C GLN A 562 37.95 -40.37 25.24
N SER A 563 37.73 -40.10 23.94
CA SER A 563 38.55 -39.19 23.15
C SER A 563 37.99 -37.76 23.03
N VAL A 564 36.69 -37.55 23.28
CA VAL A 564 36.00 -36.26 23.10
C VAL A 564 35.18 -35.91 24.33
N GLY A 565 35.24 -34.64 24.78
CA GLY A 565 34.48 -34.18 25.94
C GLY A 565 32.97 -34.24 25.70
N HIS A 566 32.19 -34.55 26.75
CA HIS A 566 30.74 -34.68 26.66
C HIS A 566 30.05 -33.44 26.05
N ASN A 567 30.44 -32.23 26.47
CA ASN A 567 29.88 -30.99 25.94
C ASN A 567 30.22 -30.77 24.46
N ASP A 568 31.40 -31.21 24.02
CA ASP A 568 31.84 -31.09 22.63
C ASP A 568 31.06 -32.07 21.74
N LEU A 569 30.81 -33.30 22.23
CA LEU A 569 29.92 -34.27 21.58
C LEU A 569 28.50 -33.72 21.42
N VAL A 570 27.91 -33.18 22.49
CA VAL A 570 26.57 -32.56 22.43
C VAL A 570 26.53 -31.42 21.41
N SER A 571 27.54 -30.55 21.42
CA SER A 571 27.65 -29.46 20.45
C SER A 571 27.75 -29.97 19.01
N TYR A 572 28.55 -31.01 18.78
CA TYR A 572 28.73 -31.61 17.45
C TYR A 572 27.42 -32.22 16.93
N PHE A 573 26.70 -32.99 17.74
CA PHE A 573 25.43 -33.58 17.32
C PHE A 573 24.33 -32.54 17.08
N LYS A 574 24.27 -31.47 17.90
CA LYS A 574 23.37 -30.34 17.64
C LYS A 574 23.72 -29.61 16.34
N MET A 575 25.00 -29.47 16.02
CA MET A 575 25.45 -28.91 14.76
C MET A 575 25.04 -29.79 13.57
N VAL A 576 25.16 -31.12 13.69
CA VAL A 576 24.70 -32.08 12.67
C VAL A 576 23.18 -32.04 12.48
N ASP A 577 22.41 -31.96 13.56
CA ASP A 577 20.95 -31.81 13.50
C ASP A 577 20.55 -30.50 12.80
N HIS A 578 21.19 -29.39 13.19
CA HIS A 578 20.96 -28.10 12.55
C HIS A 578 21.33 -28.10 11.06
N TYR A 579 22.43 -28.78 10.71
CA TYR A 579 22.86 -28.97 9.33
C TYR A 579 21.82 -29.75 8.52
N ARG A 580 21.34 -30.90 9.04
CA ARG A 580 20.29 -31.69 8.39
C ARG A 580 19.00 -30.92 8.22
N GLY A 581 18.53 -30.25 9.28
CA GLY A 581 17.33 -29.42 9.21
C GLY A 581 17.46 -28.28 8.22
N SER A 582 18.65 -27.71 8.06
CA SER A 582 18.93 -26.68 7.05
C SER A 582 18.88 -27.24 5.63
N LEU A 583 19.42 -28.44 5.40
CA LEU A 583 19.32 -29.13 4.10
C LEU A 583 17.87 -29.45 3.74
N GLU A 584 17.08 -30.01 4.66
CA GLU A 584 15.65 -30.31 4.42
C GLU A 584 14.83 -29.04 4.15
N ALA A 585 15.12 -27.93 4.85
CA ALA A 585 14.48 -26.65 4.59
C ALA A 585 14.83 -26.08 3.20
N LEU A 586 16.04 -26.36 2.70
CA LEU A 586 16.50 -26.00 1.36
C LEU A 586 15.88 -26.89 0.27
N GLU A 587 15.64 -28.18 0.53
CA GLU A 587 14.91 -29.07 -0.39
C GLU A 587 13.51 -28.52 -0.72
N ARG A 588 12.85 -27.86 0.24
CA ARG A 588 11.53 -27.24 0.05
C ARG A 588 11.55 -25.94 -0.79
N ARG A 589 12.73 -25.45 -1.17
CA ARG A 589 12.92 -24.15 -1.83
C ARG A 589 13.45 -24.23 -3.27
N TYR A 590 13.37 -25.40 -3.91
CA TYR A 590 13.88 -25.60 -5.28
C TYR A 590 15.37 -25.26 -5.40
N ALA A 591 16.18 -25.72 -4.44
CA ALA A 591 17.63 -25.59 -4.48
C ALA A 591 18.25 -26.95 -4.85
N LEU A 592 19.30 -26.96 -5.66
CA LEU A 592 20.14 -28.14 -5.91
C LEU A 592 20.85 -28.57 -4.61
N VAL A 593 20.14 -29.29 -3.75
CA VAL A 593 20.64 -29.67 -2.41
C VAL A 593 21.89 -30.54 -2.49
N ASP A 594 22.00 -31.39 -3.51
CA ASP A 594 23.22 -32.15 -3.77
C ASP A 594 24.43 -31.25 -4.04
N LEU A 595 24.22 -30.12 -4.73
CA LEU A 595 25.29 -29.16 -4.99
C LEU A 595 25.68 -28.40 -3.73
N ILE A 596 24.71 -28.03 -2.91
CA ILE A 596 24.97 -27.38 -1.60
C ILE A 596 25.71 -28.34 -0.68
N ARG A 597 25.30 -29.61 -0.62
CA ARG A 597 26.02 -30.66 0.13
C ARG A 597 27.44 -30.81 -0.38
N HIS A 598 27.64 -30.83 -1.69
CA HIS A 598 28.97 -30.93 -2.31
C HIS A 598 29.89 -29.76 -1.90
N PHE A 599 29.39 -28.53 -1.87
CA PHE A 599 30.16 -27.37 -1.39
C PHE A 599 30.56 -27.46 0.08
N ILE A 600 29.70 -28.04 0.91
CA ILE A 600 29.94 -28.15 2.34
C ILE A 600 30.92 -29.29 2.66
N GLU A 601 30.82 -30.41 1.94
CA GLU A 601 31.75 -31.53 2.05
C GLU A 601 33.14 -31.21 1.44
N ASN A 602 33.21 -30.22 0.55
CA ASN A 602 34.44 -29.80 -0.14
C ASN A 602 34.65 -28.28 0.03
N PRO A 603 34.98 -27.81 1.25
CA PRO A 603 35.06 -26.37 1.54
C PRO A 603 36.13 -25.65 0.71
N ASP A 604 37.14 -26.37 0.22
CA ASP A 604 38.16 -25.84 -0.70
C ASP A 604 37.56 -25.27 -2.00
N LEU A 605 36.37 -25.73 -2.39
CA LEU A 605 35.65 -25.21 -3.56
C LEU A 605 35.17 -23.76 -3.35
N ILE A 606 34.85 -23.38 -2.12
CA ILE A 606 34.36 -22.04 -1.77
C ILE A 606 35.50 -21.00 -1.87
N GLY A 607 36.75 -21.44 -1.69
CA GLY A 607 37.94 -20.59 -1.80
C GLY A 607 38.43 -20.36 -3.24
N LEU A 608 37.83 -21.02 -4.23
CA LEU A 608 38.17 -20.84 -5.65
C LEU A 608 37.63 -19.52 -6.20
N ASP A 609 38.29 -18.97 -7.21
CA ASP A 609 37.68 -17.91 -8.01
C ASP A 609 36.42 -18.44 -8.71
N ILE A 610 35.47 -17.55 -9.00
CA ILE A 610 34.14 -17.93 -9.49
C ILE A 610 34.19 -18.78 -10.76
N LYS A 611 35.18 -18.55 -11.63
CA LYS A 611 35.31 -19.32 -12.88
C LYS A 611 35.76 -20.75 -12.58
N SER A 612 36.79 -20.91 -11.75
CA SER A 612 37.26 -22.21 -11.30
C SER A 612 36.22 -22.96 -10.45
N MET A 613 35.46 -22.24 -9.62
CA MET A 613 34.35 -22.78 -8.85
C MET A 613 33.26 -23.32 -9.78
N TYR A 614 32.88 -22.56 -10.81
CA TYR A 614 31.89 -23.01 -11.78
C TYR A 614 32.32 -24.27 -12.54
N GLU A 615 33.60 -24.40 -12.93
CA GLU A 615 34.09 -25.61 -13.60
C GLU A 615 33.88 -26.87 -12.74
N LYS A 616 34.02 -26.73 -11.41
CA LYS A 616 33.75 -27.82 -10.45
C LYS A 616 32.26 -28.10 -10.29
N VAL A 617 31.43 -27.05 -10.25
CA VAL A 617 29.96 -27.15 -10.23
C VAL A 617 29.44 -27.85 -11.49
N GLU A 618 29.90 -27.44 -12.67
CA GLU A 618 29.51 -28.01 -13.97
C GLU A 618 29.90 -29.50 -14.04
N GLN A 619 31.10 -29.84 -13.57
CA GLN A 619 31.56 -31.22 -13.49
C GLN A 619 30.67 -32.07 -12.57
N PHE A 620 30.37 -31.57 -11.37
CA PHE A 620 29.52 -32.27 -10.39
C PHE A 620 28.10 -32.50 -10.92
N LEU A 621 27.47 -31.45 -11.46
CA LEU A 621 26.10 -31.53 -11.99
C LEU A 621 26.00 -32.51 -13.17
N THR A 622 26.98 -32.49 -14.07
CA THR A 622 27.01 -33.40 -15.23
C THR A 622 27.23 -34.85 -14.78
N GLN A 623 28.10 -35.09 -13.79
CA GLN A 623 28.33 -36.44 -13.24
C GLN A 623 27.10 -37.05 -12.57
N ASN A 624 26.26 -36.20 -11.95
CA ASN A 624 25.01 -36.62 -11.33
C ASN A 624 23.83 -36.74 -12.32
N GLY A 625 24.09 -36.54 -13.62
CA GLY A 625 23.09 -36.70 -14.68
C GLY A 625 22.13 -35.51 -14.79
N ASN A 626 22.49 -34.35 -14.26
CA ASN A 626 21.73 -33.12 -14.40
C ASN A 626 22.13 -32.36 -15.68
N ASN A 627 21.18 -31.70 -16.32
CA ASN A 627 21.41 -30.94 -17.56
C ASN A 627 21.31 -29.43 -17.31
N ILE A 628 22.39 -28.69 -17.58
CA ILE A 628 22.41 -27.23 -17.41
C ILE A 628 21.78 -26.57 -18.63
N LEU A 629 20.63 -25.91 -18.45
CA LEU A 629 19.85 -25.27 -19.51
C LEU A 629 20.36 -23.86 -19.83
N THR A 630 20.59 -23.06 -18.80
CA THR A 630 21.07 -21.69 -18.92
C THR A 630 22.10 -21.40 -17.85
N LYS A 631 23.10 -20.57 -18.17
CA LYS A 631 24.12 -20.13 -17.21
C LYS A 631 24.46 -18.65 -17.38
N SER A 632 24.60 -17.95 -16.27
CA SER A 632 25.13 -16.60 -16.17
C SER A 632 26.19 -16.59 -15.07
N ILE A 633 27.42 -16.29 -15.42
CA ILE A 633 28.55 -16.25 -14.49
C ILE A 633 29.06 -14.81 -14.50
N THR A 634 28.95 -14.14 -13.37
CA THR A 634 29.49 -12.80 -13.15
C THR A 634 30.72 -12.88 -12.26
N GLY A 635 31.44 -11.77 -12.09
CA GLY A 635 32.58 -11.71 -11.16
C GLY A 635 32.18 -11.89 -9.68
N GLU A 636 30.87 -11.85 -9.37
CA GLU A 636 30.34 -11.94 -8.00
C GLU A 636 29.33 -13.07 -7.80
N SER A 637 28.85 -13.74 -8.87
CA SER A 637 27.82 -14.77 -8.76
C SER A 637 27.84 -15.81 -9.88
N ILE A 638 27.38 -17.02 -9.54
CA ILE A 638 27.04 -18.09 -10.50
C ILE A 638 25.53 -18.25 -10.45
N HIS A 639 24.89 -18.18 -11.62
CA HIS A 639 23.47 -18.38 -11.77
C HIS A 639 23.23 -19.43 -12.85
N ILE A 640 22.55 -20.51 -12.53
CA ILE A 640 22.33 -21.63 -13.45
C ILE A 640 20.87 -22.03 -13.42
N PHE A 641 20.38 -22.58 -14.53
CA PHE A 641 19.10 -23.29 -14.55
C PHE A 641 19.41 -24.73 -14.91
N VAL A 642 18.97 -25.66 -14.08
CA VAL A 642 19.36 -27.06 -14.18
C VAL A 642 18.13 -27.93 -14.23
N GLN A 643 18.05 -28.78 -15.25
CA GLN A 643 17.08 -29.84 -15.34
C GLN A 643 17.60 -31.07 -14.58
N THR A 644 16.93 -31.41 -13.49
CA THR A 644 17.15 -32.62 -12.70
C THR A 644 16.16 -33.71 -13.13
N LYS A 645 16.20 -34.88 -12.47
CA LYS A 645 15.23 -35.96 -12.68
C LYS A 645 13.82 -35.59 -12.20
N ASP A 646 13.73 -34.67 -11.24
CA ASP A 646 12.49 -34.31 -10.56
C ASP A 646 11.86 -33.00 -11.09
N GLY A 647 12.61 -32.20 -11.87
CA GLY A 647 12.10 -30.96 -12.43
C GLY A 647 13.17 -30.01 -12.96
N MET A 648 12.81 -28.74 -13.11
CA MET A 648 13.77 -27.66 -13.35
C MET A 648 14.03 -26.94 -12.03
N GLU A 649 15.31 -26.72 -11.73
CA GLU A 649 15.83 -26.08 -10.53
C GLU A 649 16.71 -24.88 -10.93
N GLU A 650 16.90 -23.91 -10.04
CA GLU A 650 17.68 -22.68 -10.23
C GLU A 650 18.86 -22.60 -9.24
#